data_AF-A0A3G9GMG1-F1
#
_entry.id   AF-A0A3G9GMG1-F1
#
_cell.length_a   1.000
_cell.length_b   1.000
_cell.length_c   1.000
_cell.angle_alpha   90.00
_cell.angle_beta   90.00
_cell.angle_gamma   90.00
#
_symmetry.space_group_name_H-M   'P 1'
#
loop_
_entity.id
_entity.type
_entity.pdbx_description
1 polymer ?
#
loop_
_entity_poly.entity_id
_entity_poly.type
_entity_poly.pdbx_seq_one_letter_code
_entity_poly.pdbx_strand_id
1 'polypeptide(L)'
;MHNPYQLSFPSRFQLAPSVHTFQLAEALDTPYQLRVAVTLQDSDLPLAPLIGQPVTFTISPQSTAPPLTIPGLEPLVSTLAGQRSWHGVIRHAQRGRSTPEETLYTFEIGPRLALLEDSRSTRLFQNMTVAQVMEALLRKHGLDSSDFSFQLTGAQAVYEHLTQFRETDLAFLCRIAAHAGIFYQFIQGKDGKEIIQFGNNLEHYTRGHLENIPLREHAGLESVGTEAVTAFSIRHSPMLHTTRRRNFNDMAASPLPDGSAGFACEVPAAHGEDYDWGDDNRDDEESAQLARLRHELSVSRQCIASGDSNVSRLSPGAVLTLSHAFADAPHGWLISSVTHSGSRDRAYQNSFHAIPADRVWRPALTPKPRIHGTLPAMVVSPGNNSYHYPFIDEHGRYRVRYLFDLDSWSPGGDSRAVRLAKPFAGRQFGFHMPIHAGTIVHLAFSDGDPDHPYIAAITHDSERPDHITTQWNSRNVIRTKANNKLRMEDLQGKEHIKLASEYGKSQLNIGHLVDAARAPRGEGFELRTDHWGAIRGGKGLLISAEAKSVAATPQLDMAAALHQLEDANRLAKALADAATTAQALPPDVQAQVDLLQQSLKQLAQAGILMSAPAGIGLTTPHTIQQSAGASYAVTAGQHISQAAQGDIRSNANGAISLFARSGGARLYANQGSVDIQAQGGPLAVSAAKSLRLNSNQHISVAGHDSIELAAGGHGIRISAKGVEVFGDIKLHGTLSNEGKAGLPNPISAFPKTELSLDQNYSE
;
A
#
# COMPACT_ATOMS: atom_id res chain seq x y z
N MET A 1 48.85 12.67 -62.94
CA MET A 1 48.57 13.32 -61.65
C MET A 1 48.23 12.24 -60.64
N HIS A 2 48.92 12.20 -59.50
CA HIS A 2 48.61 11.24 -58.44
C HIS A 2 47.33 11.67 -57.71
N ASN A 3 46.35 10.79 -57.55
CA ASN A 3 45.09 11.12 -56.85
C ASN A 3 45.42 11.36 -55.36
N PRO A 4 45.19 12.56 -54.81
CA PRO A 4 45.51 12.86 -53.41
C PRO A 4 44.56 12.18 -52.41
N TYR A 5 43.51 11.51 -52.89
CA TYR A 5 42.50 10.84 -52.09
C TYR A 5 42.60 9.32 -52.26
N GLN A 6 42.75 8.61 -51.15
CA GLN A 6 42.89 7.15 -51.14
C GLN A 6 41.84 6.52 -50.21
N LEU A 7 41.22 5.43 -50.67
CA LEU A 7 40.37 4.57 -49.85
C LEU A 7 41.01 3.19 -49.73
N SER A 8 41.39 2.81 -48.53
CA SER A 8 42.12 1.56 -48.25
C SER A 8 41.18 0.55 -47.59
N PHE A 9 41.08 -0.63 -48.21
CA PHE A 9 40.35 -1.79 -47.70
C PHE A 9 41.29 -2.78 -46.99
N PRO A 10 40.76 -3.66 -46.12
CA PRO A 10 41.54 -4.75 -45.54
C PRO A 10 42.16 -5.62 -46.64
N SER A 11 43.42 -6.02 -46.45
CA SER A 11 44.23 -6.72 -47.47
C SER A 11 43.57 -7.99 -48.04
N ARG A 12 42.70 -8.65 -47.27
CA ARG A 12 41.91 -9.82 -47.70
C ARG A 12 40.99 -9.56 -48.90
N PHE A 13 40.56 -8.32 -49.13
CA PHE A 13 39.65 -7.99 -50.24
C PHE A 13 40.40 -7.65 -51.53
N GLN A 14 41.71 -7.38 -51.47
CA GLN A 14 42.56 -7.07 -52.64
C GLN A 14 41.98 -6.00 -53.58
N LEU A 15 41.28 -4.99 -53.01
CA LEU A 15 40.68 -3.90 -53.78
C LEU A 15 41.66 -2.72 -53.90
N ALA A 16 41.81 -2.21 -55.12
CA ALA A 16 42.58 -1.00 -55.43
C ALA A 16 41.65 0.09 -56.02
N PRO A 17 40.74 0.66 -55.21
CA PRO A 17 39.78 1.65 -55.68
C PRO A 17 40.46 2.99 -55.98
N SER A 18 40.04 3.65 -57.05
CA SER A 18 40.44 5.03 -57.33
C SER A 18 39.31 5.99 -56.96
N VAL A 19 39.56 6.93 -56.04
CA VAL A 19 38.52 7.87 -55.57
C VAL A 19 38.10 8.80 -56.71
N HIS A 20 36.80 8.84 -57.00
CA HIS A 20 36.20 9.72 -58.02
C HIS A 20 35.75 11.05 -57.40
N THR A 21 34.97 10.97 -56.32
CA THR A 21 34.51 12.12 -55.54
C THR A 21 34.24 11.67 -54.11
N PHE A 22 34.36 12.58 -53.16
CA PHE A 22 33.95 12.34 -51.79
C PHE A 22 33.33 13.58 -51.15
N GLN A 23 32.51 13.33 -50.15
CA GLN A 23 32.00 14.32 -49.22
C GLN A 23 32.05 13.72 -47.83
N LEU A 24 32.69 14.40 -46.89
CA LEU A 24 32.81 13.96 -45.50
C LEU A 24 32.27 15.07 -44.60
N ALA A 25 31.26 14.76 -43.79
CA ALA A 25 30.75 15.66 -42.76
C ALA A 25 31.21 15.18 -41.39
N GLU A 26 31.85 16.07 -40.63
CA GLU A 26 32.27 15.85 -39.25
C GLU A 26 31.64 16.92 -38.35
N ALA A 27 31.17 16.56 -37.16
CA ALA A 27 30.71 17.51 -36.16
C ALA A 27 30.96 17.00 -34.74
N LEU A 28 31.02 17.90 -33.76
CA LEU A 28 30.92 17.53 -32.35
C LEU A 28 29.58 16.83 -32.11
N ASP A 29 29.60 15.81 -31.26
CA ASP A 29 28.42 15.04 -30.83
C ASP A 29 27.66 14.30 -31.93
N THR A 30 28.24 14.21 -33.13
CA THR A 30 27.64 13.52 -34.28
C THR A 30 28.66 12.56 -34.88
N PRO A 31 28.32 11.29 -35.14
CA PRO A 31 29.18 10.40 -35.91
C PRO A 31 29.47 11.01 -37.28
N TYR A 32 30.75 11.08 -37.67
CA TYR A 32 31.07 11.60 -38.99
C TYR A 32 30.53 10.68 -40.09
N GLN A 33 30.17 11.24 -41.23
CA GLN A 33 29.64 10.51 -42.38
C GLN A 33 30.47 10.84 -43.62
N LEU A 34 31.19 9.83 -44.13
CA LEU A 34 31.95 9.90 -45.38
C LEU A 34 31.16 9.19 -46.48
N ARG A 35 30.74 9.94 -47.49
CA ARG A 35 30.22 9.41 -48.74
C ARG A 35 31.32 9.48 -49.80
N VAL A 36 31.83 8.33 -50.22
CA VAL A 36 32.92 8.24 -51.20
C VAL A 36 32.47 7.42 -52.40
N ALA A 37 32.63 8.00 -53.59
CA ALA A 37 32.45 7.28 -54.84
C ALA A 37 33.83 6.91 -55.41
N VAL A 38 34.01 5.64 -55.75
CA VAL A 38 35.26 5.10 -56.27
C VAL A 38 35.01 4.35 -57.57
N THR A 39 36.03 4.29 -58.43
CA THR A 39 36.00 3.41 -59.61
C THR A 39 36.89 2.19 -59.40
N LEU A 40 36.40 1.04 -59.87
CA LEU A 40 37.07 -0.26 -59.84
C LEU A 40 36.94 -0.92 -61.22
N GLN A 41 37.94 -1.71 -61.62
CA GLN A 41 37.88 -2.50 -62.85
C GLN A 41 36.91 -3.68 -62.73
N ASP A 42 36.75 -4.24 -61.53
CA ASP A 42 35.80 -5.32 -61.27
C ASP A 42 34.35 -4.81 -61.34
N SER A 43 33.61 -5.35 -62.32
CA SER A 43 32.24 -4.94 -62.61
C SER A 43 31.17 -5.64 -61.76
N ASP A 44 31.53 -6.69 -61.01
CA ASP A 44 30.60 -7.51 -60.22
C ASP A 44 31.13 -7.81 -58.80
N LEU A 45 31.50 -6.74 -58.09
CA LEU A 45 31.99 -6.83 -56.72
C LEU A 45 30.85 -7.23 -55.75
N PRO A 46 30.97 -8.33 -54.99
CA PRO A 46 29.98 -8.67 -53.96
C PRO A 46 30.00 -7.64 -52.83
N LEU A 47 28.94 -6.84 -52.72
CA LEU A 47 28.88 -5.73 -51.75
C LEU A 47 28.53 -6.15 -50.33
N ALA A 48 27.72 -7.21 -50.16
CA ALA A 48 27.26 -7.63 -48.83
C ALA A 48 28.41 -7.98 -47.86
N PRO A 49 29.48 -8.70 -48.27
CA PRO A 49 30.65 -8.96 -47.41
C PRO A 49 31.43 -7.72 -46.98
N LEU A 50 31.25 -6.58 -47.67
CA LEU A 50 31.93 -5.32 -47.37
C LEU A 50 31.24 -4.53 -46.26
N ILE A 51 29.96 -4.79 -45.98
CA ILE A 51 29.23 -4.11 -44.91
C ILE A 51 29.85 -4.46 -43.54
N GLY A 52 30.04 -3.45 -42.70
CA GLY A 52 30.68 -3.55 -41.39
C GLY A 52 32.20 -3.69 -41.42
N GLN A 53 32.82 -3.73 -42.60
CA GLN A 53 34.27 -3.90 -42.71
C GLN A 53 35.01 -2.59 -42.41
N PRO A 54 36.14 -2.65 -41.69
CA PRO A 54 36.93 -1.47 -41.39
C PRO A 54 37.64 -0.97 -42.66
N VAL A 55 37.60 0.33 -42.89
CA VAL A 55 38.24 1.02 -44.02
C VAL A 55 38.90 2.30 -43.56
N THR A 56 39.94 2.71 -44.27
CA THR A 56 40.64 3.98 -44.00
C THR A 56 40.58 4.87 -45.22
N PHE A 57 40.04 6.07 -45.06
CA PHE A 57 40.09 7.11 -46.07
C PHE A 57 41.22 8.09 -45.73
N THR A 58 42.03 8.46 -46.70
CA THR A 58 43.20 9.31 -46.48
C THR A 58 43.24 10.44 -47.51
N ILE A 59 43.45 11.65 -47.02
CA ILE A 59 43.77 12.83 -47.83
C ILE A 59 45.27 13.11 -47.65
N SER A 60 46.01 13.05 -48.75
CA SER A 60 47.44 13.35 -48.83
C SER A 60 47.62 14.64 -49.63
N PRO A 61 47.95 15.77 -48.99
CA PRO A 61 48.21 17.02 -49.70
C PRO A 61 49.36 16.83 -50.71
N GLN A 62 49.21 17.37 -51.91
CA GLN A 62 50.30 17.38 -52.88
C GLN A 62 51.32 18.44 -52.46
N SER A 63 52.52 18.00 -52.07
CA SER A 63 53.64 18.90 -51.82
C SER A 63 54.10 19.55 -53.13
N THR A 64 54.28 20.86 -53.13
CA THR A 64 54.90 21.62 -54.24
C THR A 64 56.43 21.62 -54.16
N ALA A 65 57.02 21.03 -53.11
CA ALA A 65 58.47 20.91 -52.98
C ALA A 65 59.00 19.75 -53.84
N PRO A 66 60.02 19.94 -54.70
CA PRO A 66 60.61 18.86 -55.46
C PRO A 66 61.25 17.84 -54.49
N PRO A 67 61.12 16.52 -54.74
CA PRO A 67 61.76 15.52 -53.91
C PRO A 67 63.27 15.70 -53.96
N LEU A 68 63.92 15.85 -52.80
CA LEU A 68 65.38 15.83 -52.69
C LEU A 68 65.86 14.44 -53.17
N THR A 69 66.34 14.39 -54.41
CA THR A 69 66.86 13.16 -55.02
C THR A 69 68.37 13.15 -54.86
N ILE A 70 68.89 12.30 -53.96
CA ILE A 70 70.33 12.00 -53.88
C ILE A 70 70.57 10.69 -54.65
N PRO A 71 71.44 10.65 -55.68
CA PRO A 71 71.70 9.43 -56.43
C PRO A 71 72.23 8.31 -55.52
N GLY A 72 71.55 7.17 -55.50
CA GLY A 72 71.98 5.96 -54.75
C GLY A 72 71.32 5.75 -53.38
N LEU A 73 70.46 6.66 -52.92
CA LEU A 73 69.60 6.48 -51.75
C LEU A 73 68.13 6.48 -52.22
N GLU A 74 67.31 5.57 -51.68
CA GLU A 74 65.87 5.67 -51.85
C GLU A 74 65.42 7.08 -51.39
N PRO A 75 64.54 7.76 -52.15
CA PRO A 75 64.08 9.09 -51.77
C PRO A 75 63.54 9.02 -50.35
N LEU A 76 64.06 9.88 -49.46
CA LEU A 76 63.52 10.03 -48.13
C LEU A 76 62.08 10.50 -48.31
N VAL A 77 61.11 9.58 -48.20
CA VAL A 77 59.70 9.92 -48.07
C VAL A 77 59.61 10.60 -46.72
N SER A 78 59.86 11.91 -46.69
CA SER A 78 59.44 12.74 -45.57
C SER A 78 57.96 12.43 -45.42
N THR A 79 57.57 11.89 -44.26
CA THR A 79 56.17 11.78 -43.85
C THR A 79 55.47 13.05 -44.31
N LEU A 80 54.58 12.92 -45.31
CA LEU A 80 53.96 14.06 -45.99
C LEU A 80 53.31 14.94 -44.92
N ALA A 81 53.92 16.08 -44.62
CA ALA A 81 53.41 17.01 -43.63
C ALA A 81 52.00 17.42 -44.06
N GLY A 82 50.98 17.05 -43.27
CA GLY A 82 49.57 17.34 -43.57
C GLY A 82 48.72 16.17 -44.07
N GLN A 83 49.24 14.94 -44.14
CA GLN A 83 48.39 13.76 -44.38
C GLN A 83 47.38 13.57 -43.23
N ARG A 84 46.11 13.35 -43.56
CA ARG A 84 45.05 13.04 -42.59
C ARG A 84 44.26 11.82 -43.03
N SER A 85 43.98 10.95 -42.07
CA SER A 85 43.25 9.69 -42.28
C SER A 85 42.02 9.62 -41.38
N TRP A 86 40.97 8.98 -41.87
CA TRP A 86 39.73 8.69 -41.16
C TRP A 86 39.48 7.19 -41.18
N HIS A 87 39.36 6.61 -39.99
CA HIS A 87 39.16 5.18 -39.79
C HIS A 87 37.72 4.90 -39.39
N GLY A 88 37.01 4.10 -40.19
CA GLY A 88 35.60 3.79 -39.94
C GLY A 88 35.20 2.46 -40.54
N VAL A 89 33.89 2.19 -40.56
CA VAL A 89 33.27 0.98 -41.10
C VAL A 89 32.29 1.32 -42.21
N ILE A 90 32.17 0.43 -43.20
CA ILE A 90 31.20 0.59 -44.29
C ILE A 90 29.80 0.34 -43.75
N ARG A 91 28.94 1.36 -43.81
CA ARG A 91 27.52 1.31 -43.40
C ARG A 91 26.62 0.97 -44.58
N HIS A 92 26.90 1.58 -45.73
CA HIS A 92 26.14 1.37 -46.96
C HIS A 92 27.09 1.22 -48.15
N ALA A 93 26.72 0.37 -49.10
CA ALA A 93 27.46 0.16 -50.34
C ALA A 93 26.48 0.06 -51.51
N GLN A 94 26.75 0.81 -52.57
CA GLN A 94 25.92 0.87 -53.76
C GLN A 94 26.77 0.68 -55.02
N ARG A 95 26.31 -0.17 -55.94
CA ARG A 95 26.85 -0.27 -57.30
C ARG A 95 26.13 0.74 -58.20
N GLY A 96 26.90 1.62 -58.82
CA GLY A 96 26.42 2.65 -59.73
C GLY A 96 26.59 2.26 -61.20
N ARG A 97 26.85 3.28 -62.03
CA ARG A 97 27.06 3.09 -63.47
C ARG A 97 28.32 2.26 -63.74
N SER A 98 28.21 1.34 -64.69
CA SER A 98 29.31 0.51 -65.18
C SER A 98 29.62 0.87 -66.64
N THR A 99 30.90 0.93 -66.98
CA THR A 99 31.43 1.07 -68.34
C THR A 99 32.36 -0.12 -68.62
N PRO A 100 32.74 -0.38 -69.88
CA PRO A 100 33.68 -1.47 -70.20
C PRO A 100 35.06 -1.34 -69.51
N GLU A 101 35.46 -0.13 -69.13
CA GLU A 101 36.76 0.14 -68.50
C GLU A 101 36.68 0.12 -66.96
N GLU A 102 35.64 0.73 -66.38
CA GLU A 102 35.49 0.87 -64.94
C GLU A 102 34.02 0.89 -64.48
N THR A 103 33.76 0.45 -63.24
CA THR A 103 32.47 0.52 -62.56
C THR A 103 32.54 1.45 -61.35
N LEU A 104 31.54 2.32 -61.22
CA LEU A 104 31.40 3.26 -60.11
C LEU A 104 30.72 2.56 -58.92
N TYR A 105 31.35 2.61 -57.75
CA TYR A 105 30.76 2.18 -56.49
C TYR A 105 30.71 3.36 -55.51
N THR A 106 29.65 3.45 -54.72
CA THR A 106 29.51 4.45 -53.66
C THR A 106 29.46 3.75 -52.31
N PHE A 107 30.30 4.19 -51.39
CA PHE A 107 30.36 3.70 -50.02
C PHE A 107 30.02 4.83 -49.06
N GLU A 108 29.17 4.53 -48.08
CA GLU A 108 28.94 5.39 -46.92
C GLU A 108 29.65 4.78 -45.73
N ILE A 109 30.57 5.54 -45.15
CA ILE A 109 31.50 5.11 -44.11
C ILE A 109 31.28 6.02 -42.91
N GLY A 110 31.20 5.42 -41.72
CA GLY A 110 31.12 6.15 -40.45
C GLY A 110 31.97 5.48 -39.38
N PRO A 111 32.15 6.10 -38.21
CA PRO A 111 32.86 5.47 -37.09
C PRO A 111 32.11 4.23 -36.59
N ARG A 112 32.77 3.35 -35.82
CA ARG A 112 32.09 2.22 -35.16
C ARG A 112 30.95 2.68 -34.26
N LEU A 113 31.03 3.89 -33.69
CA LEU A 113 29.93 4.48 -32.93
C LEU A 113 28.62 4.58 -33.74
N ALA A 114 28.70 4.77 -35.06
CA ALA A 114 27.52 4.85 -35.93
C ALA A 114 26.75 3.51 -36.03
N LEU A 115 27.38 2.38 -35.67
CA LEU A 115 26.69 1.08 -35.64
C LEU A 115 25.64 1.00 -34.53
N LEU A 116 25.75 1.83 -33.49
CA LEU A 116 24.75 1.89 -32.41
C LEU A 116 23.38 2.39 -32.90
N GLU A 117 23.31 3.00 -34.09
CA GLU A 117 22.06 3.41 -34.73
C GLU A 117 21.20 2.21 -35.17
N ASP A 118 21.82 1.06 -35.46
CA ASP A 118 21.11 -0.14 -35.93
C ASP A 118 20.44 -0.94 -34.81
N SER A 119 20.77 -0.64 -33.56
CA SER A 119 20.27 -1.38 -32.41
C SER A 119 19.29 -0.52 -31.63
N ARG A 120 18.03 -0.98 -31.54
CA ARG A 120 16.97 -0.36 -30.74
C ARG A 120 16.64 -1.26 -29.56
N SER A 121 16.68 -0.70 -28.35
CA SER A 121 16.50 -1.47 -27.11
C SER A 121 15.45 -0.81 -26.21
N THR A 122 14.94 -1.59 -25.26
CA THR A 122 14.21 -1.07 -24.09
C THR A 122 14.79 -1.77 -22.86
N ARG A 123 15.50 -1.03 -22.02
CA ARG A 123 16.39 -1.60 -20.99
C ARG A 123 16.56 -0.64 -19.82
N LEU A 124 16.86 -1.21 -18.66
CA LEU A 124 17.05 -0.52 -17.39
C LEU A 124 18.52 -0.55 -16.97
N PHE A 125 19.02 0.57 -16.48
CA PHE A 125 20.34 0.71 -15.87
C PHE A 125 20.17 1.17 -14.43
N GLN A 126 20.77 0.48 -13.45
CA GLN A 126 20.55 0.75 -12.04
C GLN A 126 21.85 1.06 -11.31
N ASN A 127 21.82 2.08 -10.45
CA ASN A 127 22.94 2.50 -9.59
C ASN A 127 24.23 2.80 -10.38
N MET A 128 24.11 3.48 -11.52
CA MET A 128 25.23 3.80 -12.41
C MET A 128 25.29 5.31 -12.68
N THR A 129 26.48 5.81 -12.95
CA THR A 129 26.66 7.17 -13.52
C THR A 129 26.39 7.16 -15.02
N VAL A 130 26.14 8.34 -15.61
CA VAL A 130 25.95 8.46 -17.06
C VAL A 130 27.17 7.92 -17.83
N ALA A 131 28.39 8.17 -17.36
CA ALA A 131 29.61 7.65 -17.97
C ALA A 131 29.66 6.10 -17.95
N GLN A 132 29.28 5.48 -16.83
CA GLN A 132 29.22 4.01 -16.72
C GLN A 132 28.16 3.41 -17.64
N VAL A 133 27.00 4.08 -17.80
CA VAL A 133 25.96 3.64 -18.74
C VAL A 133 26.47 3.73 -20.18
N MET A 134 27.09 4.85 -20.55
CA MET A 134 27.70 5.01 -21.88
C MET A 134 28.78 3.96 -22.14
N GLU A 135 29.67 3.69 -21.17
CA GLU A 135 30.67 2.63 -21.27
C GLU A 135 30.03 1.26 -21.51
N ALA A 136 28.97 0.91 -20.76
CA ALA A 136 28.26 -0.35 -20.94
C ALA A 136 27.65 -0.50 -22.35
N LEU A 137 27.11 0.60 -22.92
CA LEU A 137 26.61 0.62 -24.29
C LEU A 137 27.73 0.43 -25.31
N LEU A 138 28.86 1.12 -25.15
CA LEU A 138 30.00 1.00 -26.07
C LEU A 138 30.55 -0.44 -26.05
N ARG A 139 30.70 -1.03 -24.86
CA ARG A 139 31.16 -2.42 -24.70
C ARG A 139 30.20 -3.45 -25.29
N LYS A 140 28.89 -3.24 -25.17
CA LYS A 140 27.86 -4.08 -25.82
C LYS A 140 28.08 -4.16 -27.34
N HIS A 141 28.59 -3.10 -27.94
CA HIS A 141 28.87 -2.98 -29.38
C HIS A 141 30.33 -3.32 -29.76
N GLY A 142 31.09 -3.95 -28.86
CA GLY A 142 32.45 -4.43 -29.14
C GLY A 142 33.52 -3.35 -29.18
N LEU A 143 33.28 -2.19 -28.56
CA LEU A 143 34.30 -1.17 -28.32
C LEU A 143 35.02 -1.46 -26.99
N ASP A 144 36.34 -1.60 -27.06
CA ASP A 144 37.19 -1.86 -25.91
C ASP A 144 37.57 -0.57 -25.18
N SER A 145 38.16 -0.66 -23.99
CA SER A 145 38.59 0.51 -23.22
C SER A 145 39.67 1.37 -23.91
N SER A 146 40.32 0.86 -24.96
CA SER A 146 41.26 1.65 -25.77
C SER A 146 40.55 2.52 -26.82
N ASP A 147 39.28 2.24 -27.11
CA ASP A 147 38.51 2.87 -28.19
C ASP A 147 37.76 4.12 -27.73
N PHE A 148 37.68 4.37 -26.42
CA PHE A 148 37.05 5.56 -25.86
C PHE A 148 37.75 6.02 -24.59
N SER A 149 37.62 7.31 -24.27
CA SER A 149 38.13 7.88 -23.03
C SER A 149 37.14 8.87 -22.43
N PHE A 150 36.91 8.77 -21.13
CA PHE A 150 36.11 9.71 -20.36
C PHE A 150 37.04 10.62 -19.57
N GLN A 151 37.11 11.90 -19.97
CA GLN A 151 37.82 12.93 -19.23
C GLN A 151 36.77 13.93 -18.73
N LEU A 152 36.20 13.66 -17.57
CA LEU A 152 35.10 14.46 -17.02
C LEU A 152 35.56 15.15 -15.74
N THR A 153 35.29 16.44 -15.61
CA THR A 153 35.56 17.22 -14.40
C THR A 153 34.32 17.33 -13.53
N GLY A 154 34.50 17.30 -12.21
CA GLY A 154 33.42 17.41 -11.22
C GLY A 154 32.81 16.06 -10.82
N ALA A 155 32.04 16.08 -9.73
CA ALA A 155 31.34 14.90 -9.23
C ALA A 155 30.31 14.40 -10.25
N GLN A 156 30.22 13.08 -10.42
CA GLN A 156 29.27 12.44 -11.32
C GLN A 156 28.11 11.87 -10.52
N ALA A 157 26.89 12.32 -10.81
CA ALA A 157 25.68 11.79 -10.20
C ALA A 157 25.50 10.30 -10.51
N VAL A 158 25.24 9.51 -9.47
CA VAL A 158 24.80 8.12 -9.58
C VAL A 158 23.28 8.12 -9.61
N TYR A 159 22.71 7.53 -10.66
CA TYR A 159 21.27 7.43 -10.84
C TYR A 159 20.79 6.08 -10.32
N GLU A 160 19.74 6.09 -9.48
CA GLU A 160 19.11 4.84 -9.02
C GLU A 160 18.59 4.03 -10.20
N HIS A 161 18.08 4.72 -11.23
CA HIS A 161 17.55 4.11 -12.43
C HIS A 161 17.66 5.09 -13.62
N LEU A 162 18.16 4.60 -14.76
CA LEU A 162 18.07 5.23 -16.07
C LEU A 162 17.50 4.23 -17.08
N THR A 163 16.51 4.67 -17.85
CA THR A 163 15.74 3.82 -18.75
C THR A 163 15.98 4.24 -20.20
N GLN A 164 16.44 3.29 -20.99
CA GLN A 164 16.38 3.39 -22.44
C GLN A 164 14.98 2.92 -22.86
N PHE A 165 14.17 3.81 -23.47
CA PHE A 165 12.81 3.45 -23.85
C PHE A 165 12.57 3.64 -25.34
N ARG A 166 12.50 2.53 -26.08
CA ARG A 166 12.18 2.50 -27.52
C ARG A 166 13.01 3.47 -28.35
N GLU A 167 14.28 3.62 -28.04
CA GLU A 167 15.22 4.47 -28.79
C GLU A 167 16.45 3.65 -29.18
N THR A 168 17.15 4.07 -30.24
CA THR A 168 18.40 3.42 -30.66
C THR A 168 19.47 3.61 -29.58
N ASP A 169 20.42 2.69 -29.48
CA ASP A 169 21.51 2.79 -28.52
C ASP A 169 22.32 4.09 -28.73
N LEU A 170 22.46 4.55 -29.98
CA LEU A 170 23.10 5.83 -30.30
C LEU A 170 22.29 7.04 -29.80
N ALA A 171 21.00 7.11 -30.13
CA ALA A 171 20.12 8.17 -29.63
C ALA A 171 20.08 8.24 -28.10
N PHE A 172 20.06 7.08 -27.43
CA PHE A 172 20.11 7.01 -25.96
C PHE A 172 21.42 7.61 -25.44
N LEU A 173 22.56 7.19 -25.99
CA LEU A 173 23.89 7.69 -25.62
C LEU A 173 24.00 9.20 -25.83
N CYS A 174 23.61 9.70 -27.01
CA CYS A 174 23.61 11.13 -27.32
C CYS A 174 22.69 11.91 -26.37
N ARG A 175 21.51 11.39 -26.06
CA ARG A 175 20.56 12.03 -25.14
C ARG A 175 21.12 12.13 -23.74
N ILE A 176 21.60 11.03 -23.14
CA ILE A 176 22.12 11.06 -21.77
C ILE A 176 23.40 11.90 -21.67
N ALA A 177 24.25 11.87 -22.70
CA ALA A 177 25.44 12.73 -22.79
C ALA A 177 25.05 14.21 -22.84
N ALA A 178 24.12 14.60 -23.71
CA ALA A 178 23.62 15.97 -23.82
C ALA A 178 22.99 16.47 -22.52
N HIS A 179 22.18 15.65 -21.85
CA HIS A 179 21.56 15.99 -20.58
C HIS A 179 22.60 16.20 -19.47
N ALA A 180 23.65 15.36 -19.43
CA ALA A 180 24.78 15.50 -18.51
C ALA A 180 25.80 16.59 -18.91
N GLY A 181 25.60 17.27 -20.05
CA GLY A 181 26.51 18.28 -20.58
C GLY A 181 27.83 17.71 -21.12
N ILE A 182 27.88 16.41 -21.40
CA ILE A 182 29.06 15.71 -21.93
C ILE A 182 29.00 15.78 -23.45
N PHE A 183 30.06 16.30 -24.06
CA PHE A 183 30.24 16.26 -25.52
C PHE A 183 31.32 15.26 -25.90
N TYR A 184 31.34 14.83 -27.16
CA TYR A 184 32.37 13.95 -27.69
C TYR A 184 32.92 14.38 -29.03
N GLN A 185 34.19 14.00 -29.25
CA GLN A 185 34.92 14.18 -30.50
C GLN A 185 35.62 12.88 -30.90
N PHE A 186 35.99 12.76 -32.18
CA PHE A 186 36.75 11.62 -32.69
C PHE A 186 38.22 11.99 -32.91
N ILE A 187 39.12 11.25 -32.28
CA ILE A 187 40.55 11.30 -32.54
C ILE A 187 40.94 10.11 -33.40
N GLN A 188 41.64 10.38 -34.51
CA GLN A 188 42.12 9.34 -35.43
C GLN A 188 43.45 8.80 -34.91
N GLY A 189 43.46 7.59 -34.36
CA GLY A 189 44.62 6.97 -33.76
C GLY A 189 45.63 6.46 -34.80
N LYS A 190 46.92 6.39 -34.42
CA LYS A 190 47.98 5.88 -35.30
C LYS A 190 47.85 4.37 -35.61
N ASP A 191 47.11 3.65 -34.78
CA ASP A 191 46.89 2.20 -34.90
C ASP A 191 45.78 1.83 -35.89
N GLY A 192 45.30 2.79 -36.69
CA GLY A 192 44.26 2.55 -37.69
C GLY A 192 42.84 2.45 -37.12
N LYS A 193 42.63 2.98 -35.92
CA LYS A 193 41.35 2.99 -35.21
C LYS A 193 41.00 4.41 -34.76
N GLU A 194 39.71 4.73 -34.78
CA GLU A 194 39.15 5.92 -34.18
C GLU A 194 38.96 5.74 -32.66
N ILE A 195 39.30 6.79 -31.90
CA ILE A 195 39.14 6.90 -30.45
C ILE A 195 38.08 7.97 -30.17
N ILE A 196 37.09 7.63 -29.35
CA ILE A 196 36.03 8.56 -28.93
C ILE A 196 36.46 9.24 -27.64
N GLN A 197 36.60 10.56 -27.64
CA GLN A 197 36.96 11.31 -26.44
C GLN A 197 35.74 12.07 -25.93
N PHE A 198 35.31 11.73 -24.71
CA PHE A 198 34.23 12.41 -24.01
C PHE A 198 34.79 13.45 -23.05
N GLY A 199 34.24 14.67 -23.09
CA GLY A 199 34.64 15.80 -22.26
C GLY A 199 33.46 16.66 -21.83
N ASN A 200 33.65 17.50 -20.81
CA ASN A 200 32.59 18.38 -20.31
C ASN A 200 33.05 19.82 -19.99
N ASN A 201 34.25 20.21 -20.41
CA ASN A 201 34.84 21.52 -20.14
C ASN A 201 35.77 22.01 -21.29
N LEU A 202 36.38 23.19 -21.13
CA LEU A 202 37.26 23.82 -22.12
C LEU A 202 38.64 23.13 -22.30
N GLU A 203 39.09 22.36 -21.32
CA GLU A 203 40.40 21.68 -21.31
C GLU A 203 40.45 20.55 -22.36
N HIS A 204 39.29 20.00 -22.72
CA HIS A 204 39.19 18.93 -23.72
C HIS A 204 39.21 19.43 -25.17
N TYR A 205 39.31 20.75 -25.39
CA TYR A 205 39.52 21.30 -26.73
C TYR A 205 40.95 21.06 -27.20
N THR A 206 41.10 20.57 -28.42
CA THR A 206 42.40 20.27 -28.99
C THR A 206 43.08 21.56 -29.47
N ARG A 207 44.15 21.98 -28.80
CA ARG A 207 44.94 23.19 -29.11
C ARG A 207 46.28 22.83 -29.76
N GLY A 208 47.00 23.81 -30.31
CA GLY A 208 48.40 23.66 -30.74
C GLY A 208 48.66 23.21 -32.18
N HIS A 209 47.64 22.88 -32.98
CA HIS A 209 47.84 22.32 -34.34
C HIS A 209 47.15 23.11 -35.48
N LEU A 210 46.26 24.05 -35.15
CA LEU A 210 45.61 24.99 -36.07
C LEU A 210 45.95 26.43 -35.69
N GLU A 211 47.25 26.72 -35.63
CA GLU A 211 47.75 28.02 -35.20
C GLU A 211 48.10 28.93 -36.38
N ASN A 212 47.73 30.21 -36.26
CA ASN A 212 48.08 31.28 -37.20
C ASN A 212 47.74 30.94 -38.66
N ILE A 213 46.55 30.37 -38.90
CA ILE A 213 46.07 30.00 -40.22
C ILE A 213 45.76 31.29 -41.01
N PRO A 214 46.33 31.50 -42.21
CA PRO A 214 46.08 32.70 -43.00
C PRO A 214 44.59 32.87 -43.35
N LEU A 215 44.02 34.04 -43.03
CA LEU A 215 42.74 34.48 -43.57
C LEU A 215 42.99 35.29 -44.85
N ARG A 216 42.55 34.76 -46.00
CA ARG A 216 42.75 35.34 -47.33
C ARG A 216 41.44 35.35 -48.11
N GLU A 217 40.62 36.35 -47.85
CA GLU A 217 39.35 36.52 -48.55
C GLU A 217 39.56 36.76 -50.04
N HIS A 218 38.77 36.07 -50.87
CA HIS A 218 38.95 36.08 -52.32
C HIS A 218 38.70 37.48 -52.93
N ALA A 219 39.77 38.12 -53.42
CA ALA A 219 39.70 39.38 -54.18
C ALA A 219 39.91 39.21 -55.71
N GLY A 220 39.71 38.00 -56.25
CA GLY A 220 39.69 37.72 -57.70
C GLY A 220 40.97 37.12 -58.32
N LEU A 221 41.98 36.72 -57.53
CA LEU A 221 43.14 35.95 -58.00
C LEU A 221 43.36 34.71 -57.11
N GLU A 222 43.38 33.52 -57.71
CA GLU A 222 43.61 32.25 -57.02
C GLU A 222 45.05 32.17 -56.48
N SER A 223 45.20 31.98 -55.18
CA SER A 223 46.51 31.73 -54.56
C SER A 223 46.87 30.26 -54.75
N VAL A 224 47.73 29.97 -55.72
CA VAL A 224 48.25 28.62 -55.95
C VAL A 224 49.19 28.22 -54.79
N GLY A 225 48.82 27.17 -54.04
CA GLY A 225 49.77 26.39 -53.22
C GLY A 225 49.91 26.73 -51.73
N THR A 226 49.02 27.49 -51.09
CA THR A 226 49.06 27.69 -49.62
C THR A 226 47.69 27.40 -48.98
N GLU A 227 47.68 26.67 -47.86
CA GLU A 227 46.47 26.47 -47.05
C GLU A 227 46.04 27.80 -46.39
N ALA A 228 44.77 28.19 -46.57
CA ALA A 228 44.19 29.41 -46.04
C ALA A 228 42.67 29.29 -45.87
N VAL A 229 42.09 30.10 -44.99
CA VAL A 229 40.64 30.35 -44.92
C VAL A 229 40.30 31.43 -45.95
N THR A 230 39.36 31.12 -46.83
CA THR A 230 39.06 31.89 -48.05
C THR A 230 37.77 32.70 -47.96
N ALA A 231 36.90 32.35 -47.02
CA ALA A 231 35.72 33.13 -46.64
C ALA A 231 35.49 32.97 -45.14
N PHE A 232 35.09 34.04 -44.46
CA PHE A 232 34.78 33.98 -43.03
C PHE A 232 33.67 34.96 -42.68
N SER A 233 32.69 34.51 -41.92
CA SER A 233 31.53 35.30 -41.51
C SER A 233 31.18 35.00 -40.05
N ILE A 234 30.74 36.02 -39.32
CA ILE A 234 30.35 35.90 -37.91
C ILE A 234 28.88 36.28 -37.78
N ARG A 235 28.09 35.42 -37.14
CA ARG A 235 26.67 35.66 -36.86
C ARG A 235 26.43 35.69 -35.35
N HIS A 236 25.74 36.72 -34.90
CA HIS A 236 25.22 36.84 -33.54
C HIS A 236 23.74 36.45 -33.47
N SER A 237 23.34 35.81 -32.37
CA SER A 237 21.97 35.42 -32.05
C SER A 237 21.67 35.77 -30.58
N PRO A 238 20.41 36.02 -30.20
CA PRO A 238 20.08 36.24 -28.78
C PRO A 238 20.39 34.99 -27.94
N MET A 239 20.72 35.20 -26.66
CA MET A 239 20.89 34.13 -25.66
C MET A 239 19.96 34.35 -24.47
N LEU A 240 19.75 33.31 -23.68
CA LEU A 240 18.92 33.37 -22.48
C LEU A 240 19.63 34.18 -21.39
N HIS A 241 18.88 35.07 -20.73
CA HIS A 241 19.39 35.79 -19.56
C HIS A 241 19.50 34.87 -18.35
N THR A 242 18.45 34.08 -18.11
CA THR A 242 18.34 33.19 -16.96
C THR A 242 17.75 31.85 -17.38
N THR A 243 18.23 30.78 -16.76
CA THR A 243 17.61 29.45 -16.77
C THR A 243 17.26 29.07 -15.33
N ARG A 244 16.12 28.42 -15.14
CA ARG A 244 15.66 27.95 -13.83
C ARG A 244 15.10 26.55 -13.94
N ARG A 245 15.41 25.70 -12.96
CA ARG A 245 14.96 24.31 -12.88
C ARG A 245 14.38 24.01 -11.51
N ARG A 246 13.20 23.39 -11.52
CA ARG A 246 12.49 22.98 -10.30
C ARG A 246 11.95 21.57 -10.45
N ASN A 247 11.85 20.86 -9.34
CA ASN A 247 11.29 19.51 -9.33
C ASN A 247 10.55 19.21 -8.02
N PHE A 248 9.83 18.09 -8.02
CA PHE A 248 9.27 17.48 -6.82
C PHE A 248 9.96 16.14 -6.55
N ASN A 249 10.84 16.12 -5.55
CA ASN A 249 11.43 14.89 -5.03
C ASN A 249 10.54 14.34 -3.91
N ASP A 250 9.93 13.17 -4.11
CA ASP A 250 9.03 12.57 -3.12
C ASP A 250 9.73 12.11 -1.84
N MET A 251 11.04 11.85 -1.91
CA MET A 251 11.86 11.51 -0.75
C MET A 251 12.26 12.74 0.08
N ALA A 252 12.27 13.91 -0.55
CA ALA A 252 12.58 15.20 0.06
C ALA A 252 11.52 16.24 -0.37
N ALA A 253 10.26 16.00 0.01
CA ALA A 253 9.10 16.73 -0.51
C ALA A 253 9.06 18.24 -0.16
N SER A 254 9.85 18.68 0.82
CA SER A 254 9.93 20.08 1.23
C SER A 254 11.30 20.41 1.84
N PRO A 255 11.95 21.53 1.45
CA PRO A 255 11.56 22.42 0.35
C PRO A 255 11.66 21.72 -1.01
N LEU A 256 10.96 22.27 -2.02
CA LEU A 256 11.07 21.77 -3.39
C LEU A 256 12.44 22.16 -3.97
N PRO A 257 13.17 21.23 -4.62
CA PRO A 257 14.39 21.55 -5.36
C PRO A 257 14.21 22.75 -6.30
N ASP A 258 15.09 23.74 -6.19
CA ASP A 258 15.06 24.97 -6.98
C ASP A 258 16.47 25.53 -7.22
N GLY A 259 16.82 25.69 -8.50
CA GLY A 259 18.12 26.21 -8.91
C GLY A 259 18.02 27.07 -10.16
N SER A 260 18.86 28.10 -10.23
CA SER A 260 18.92 29.00 -11.39
C SER A 260 20.36 29.34 -11.75
N ALA A 261 20.59 29.66 -13.03
CA ALA A 261 21.84 30.15 -13.55
C ALA A 261 21.57 31.27 -14.55
N GLY A 262 22.43 32.28 -14.60
CA GLY A 262 22.25 33.40 -15.51
C GLY A 262 23.27 34.50 -15.26
N PHE A 263 23.10 35.61 -15.98
CA PHE A 263 23.92 36.80 -15.80
C PHE A 263 23.47 37.58 -14.56
N ALA A 264 24.44 38.06 -13.77
CA ALA A 264 24.17 38.87 -12.58
C ALA A 264 23.91 40.35 -12.89
N CYS A 265 24.30 40.80 -14.08
CA CYS A 265 24.11 42.14 -14.60
C CYS A 265 23.52 42.09 -16.00
N GLU A 266 23.06 43.23 -16.52
CA GLU A 266 22.57 43.32 -17.89
C GLU A 266 23.69 43.03 -18.89
N VAL A 267 23.47 42.02 -19.73
CA VAL A 267 24.37 41.63 -20.81
C VAL A 267 23.66 41.88 -22.14
N PRO A 268 24.29 42.60 -23.10
CA PRO A 268 23.72 42.79 -24.43
C PRO A 268 23.36 41.46 -25.11
N ALA A 269 22.19 41.42 -25.76
CA ALA A 269 21.62 40.24 -26.41
C ALA A 269 21.22 39.08 -25.49
N ALA A 270 21.32 39.22 -24.16
CA ALA A 270 20.77 38.28 -23.19
C ALA A 270 19.34 38.67 -22.82
N HIS A 271 18.36 37.84 -23.18
CA HIS A 271 16.92 38.12 -22.96
C HIS A 271 16.16 36.86 -22.52
N GLY A 272 15.10 37.06 -21.74
CA GLY A 272 14.16 36.01 -21.37
C GLY A 272 14.67 35.04 -20.29
N GLU A 273 13.72 34.29 -19.74
CA GLU A 273 13.94 33.22 -18.77
C GLU A 273 13.46 31.90 -19.38
N ASP A 274 14.29 30.86 -19.30
CA ASP A 274 13.91 29.48 -19.58
C ASP A 274 13.67 28.72 -18.27
N TYR A 275 12.39 28.54 -17.93
CA TYR A 275 11.96 27.80 -16.76
C TYR A 275 11.39 26.45 -17.17
N ASP A 276 11.88 25.38 -16.53
CA ASP A 276 11.37 24.02 -16.73
C ASP A 276 11.11 23.30 -15.41
N TRP A 277 10.16 22.35 -15.45
CA TRP A 277 9.71 21.55 -14.32
C TRP A 277 9.89 20.06 -14.59
N GLY A 278 10.50 19.35 -13.65
CA GLY A 278 10.60 17.88 -13.71
C GLY A 278 11.84 17.33 -14.41
N ASP A 279 12.96 18.05 -14.35
CA ASP A 279 14.24 17.70 -14.99
C ASP A 279 15.06 16.66 -14.17
N ASP A 280 14.39 15.79 -13.39
CA ASP A 280 14.94 14.74 -12.49
C ASP A 280 15.99 15.24 -11.45
N ASN A 281 16.05 16.54 -11.18
CA ASN A 281 16.91 17.10 -10.14
C ASN A 281 16.43 16.68 -8.74
N ARG A 282 17.35 16.15 -7.93
CA ARG A 282 17.05 15.58 -6.62
C ARG A 282 17.11 16.61 -5.49
N ASP A 283 17.92 17.63 -5.66
CA ASP A 283 18.19 18.71 -4.69
C ASP A 283 18.54 20.03 -5.39
N ASP A 284 18.76 21.09 -4.61
CA ASP A 284 19.07 22.44 -5.11
C ASP A 284 20.41 22.49 -5.86
N GLU A 285 21.40 21.66 -5.48
CA GLU A 285 22.72 21.64 -6.12
C GLU A 285 22.61 21.09 -7.55
N GLU A 286 21.89 19.98 -7.73
CA GLU A 286 21.60 19.44 -9.06
C GLU A 286 20.72 20.36 -9.90
N SER A 287 19.76 21.04 -9.26
CA SER A 287 18.91 22.03 -9.92
C SER A 287 19.75 23.17 -10.50
N ALA A 288 20.71 23.68 -9.72
CA ALA A 288 21.63 24.73 -10.15
C ALA A 288 22.61 24.24 -11.22
N GLN A 289 23.11 23.00 -11.10
CA GLN A 289 23.96 22.38 -12.11
C GLN A 289 23.24 22.25 -13.45
N LEU A 290 22.02 21.71 -13.48
CA LEU A 290 21.24 21.59 -14.70
C LEU A 290 20.92 22.97 -15.28
N ALA A 291 20.47 23.93 -14.47
CA ALA A 291 20.26 25.30 -14.92
C ALA A 291 21.52 25.87 -15.59
N ARG A 292 22.70 25.68 -14.97
CA ARG A 292 23.99 26.10 -15.54
C ARG A 292 24.28 25.44 -16.89
N LEU A 293 24.10 24.13 -17.02
CA LEU A 293 24.31 23.43 -18.29
C LEU A 293 23.41 23.96 -19.41
N ARG A 294 22.14 24.27 -19.09
CA ARG A 294 21.17 24.85 -20.04
C ARG A 294 21.55 26.29 -20.42
N HIS A 295 22.04 27.07 -19.46
CA HIS A 295 22.52 28.43 -19.71
C HIS A 295 23.77 28.42 -20.60
N GLU A 296 24.76 27.59 -20.28
CA GLU A 296 25.98 27.40 -21.08
C GLU A 296 25.66 26.95 -22.52
N LEU A 297 24.68 26.07 -22.71
CA LEU A 297 24.20 25.69 -24.05
C LEU A 297 23.73 26.91 -24.85
N SER A 298 22.90 27.77 -24.26
CA SER A 298 22.43 29.00 -24.91
C SER A 298 23.58 29.97 -25.22
N VAL A 299 24.47 30.21 -24.25
CA VAL A 299 25.62 31.12 -24.39
C VAL A 299 26.59 30.64 -25.48
N SER A 300 26.83 29.33 -25.58
CA SER A 300 27.71 28.73 -26.58
C SER A 300 27.24 28.96 -28.02
N ARG A 301 25.95 29.26 -28.23
CA ARG A 301 25.33 29.47 -29.56
C ARG A 301 25.11 30.94 -29.91
N GLN A 302 25.44 31.86 -29.00
CA GLN A 302 25.24 33.30 -29.22
C GLN A 302 26.10 33.85 -30.36
N CYS A 303 27.32 33.34 -30.55
CA CYS A 303 28.23 33.76 -31.62
C CYS A 303 28.70 32.51 -32.39
N ILE A 304 28.41 32.48 -33.69
CA ILE A 304 28.79 31.39 -34.58
C ILE A 304 29.55 31.98 -35.77
N ALA A 305 30.79 31.55 -35.95
CA ALA A 305 31.57 31.79 -37.15
C ALA A 305 31.30 30.70 -38.19
N SER A 306 31.27 31.08 -39.46
CA SER A 306 31.20 30.16 -40.61
C SER A 306 32.25 30.55 -41.63
N GLY A 307 32.98 29.58 -42.18
CA GLY A 307 34.00 29.88 -43.18
C GLY A 307 34.28 28.74 -44.15
N ASP A 308 34.88 29.10 -45.28
CA ASP A 308 35.35 28.18 -46.31
C ASP A 308 36.88 28.16 -46.32
N SER A 309 37.50 26.99 -46.55
CA SER A 309 38.95 26.86 -46.58
C SER A 309 39.43 25.69 -47.44
N ASN A 310 40.73 25.65 -47.70
CA ASN A 310 41.43 24.48 -48.27
C ASN A 310 42.35 23.80 -47.25
N VAL A 311 42.20 24.10 -45.94
CA VAL A 311 43.02 23.54 -44.86
C VAL A 311 42.59 22.09 -44.57
N SER A 312 43.47 21.12 -44.85
CA SER A 312 43.16 19.69 -44.71
C SER A 312 43.01 19.22 -43.26
N ARG A 313 43.65 19.93 -42.32
CA ARG A 313 43.74 19.57 -40.90
C ARG A 313 42.55 20.02 -40.03
N LEU A 314 41.57 20.75 -40.56
CA LEU A 314 40.43 21.21 -39.76
C LEU A 314 39.59 20.04 -39.24
N SER A 315 39.45 19.92 -37.93
CA SER A 315 38.64 18.88 -37.28
C SER A 315 37.73 19.48 -36.21
N PRO A 316 36.52 18.94 -36.01
CA PRO A 316 35.69 19.32 -34.87
C PRO A 316 36.43 19.14 -33.53
N GLY A 317 36.20 20.05 -32.60
CA GLY A 317 36.85 20.09 -31.29
C GLY A 317 38.26 20.69 -31.28
N ALA A 318 38.82 21.03 -32.43
CA ALA A 318 40.07 21.79 -32.53
C ALA A 318 39.84 23.31 -32.41
N VAL A 319 40.80 24.01 -31.79
CA VAL A 319 40.80 25.47 -31.72
C VAL A 319 41.61 26.04 -32.88
N LEU A 320 40.91 26.76 -33.76
CA LEU A 320 41.46 27.49 -34.90
C LEU A 320 41.85 28.92 -34.47
N THR A 321 43.12 29.28 -34.65
CA THR A 321 43.55 30.68 -34.58
C THR A 321 43.90 31.18 -35.98
N LEU A 322 43.24 32.25 -36.40
CA LEU A 322 43.47 32.90 -37.69
C LEU A 322 44.59 33.92 -37.57
N SER A 323 45.23 34.24 -38.70
CA SER A 323 46.21 35.32 -38.78
C SER A 323 45.64 36.71 -38.43
N HIS A 324 44.31 36.84 -38.50
CA HIS A 324 43.56 38.01 -38.06
C HIS A 324 42.90 37.73 -36.71
N ALA A 325 43.08 38.62 -35.74
CA ALA A 325 42.45 38.54 -34.43
C ALA A 325 41.04 39.15 -34.45
N PHE A 326 40.06 38.42 -33.94
CA PHE A 326 38.67 38.89 -33.83
C PHE A 326 38.34 39.19 -32.37
N ALA A 327 37.70 40.33 -32.10
CA ALA A 327 37.28 40.72 -30.76
C ALA A 327 36.27 39.72 -30.16
N ASP A 328 35.45 39.10 -31.00
CA ASP A 328 34.44 38.10 -30.61
C ASP A 328 35.04 36.78 -30.08
N ALA A 329 36.31 36.49 -30.41
CA ALA A 329 36.98 35.23 -30.08
C ALA A 329 38.48 35.44 -29.80
N PRO A 330 38.84 36.10 -28.68
CA PRO A 330 40.23 36.46 -28.36
C PRO A 330 41.14 35.24 -28.17
N HIS A 331 40.57 34.10 -27.81
CA HIS A 331 41.28 32.84 -27.58
C HIS A 331 41.16 31.84 -28.74
N GLY A 332 40.69 32.30 -29.91
CA GLY A 332 40.46 31.48 -31.09
C GLY A 332 39.06 30.89 -31.18
N TRP A 333 38.83 30.15 -32.26
CA TRP A 333 37.53 29.61 -32.64
C TRP A 333 37.53 28.08 -32.47
N LEU A 334 36.67 27.55 -31.60
CA LEU A 334 36.43 26.12 -31.50
C LEU A 334 35.60 25.65 -32.69
N ILE A 335 36.18 24.79 -33.51
CA ILE A 335 35.50 24.18 -34.65
C ILE A 335 34.42 23.22 -34.13
N SER A 336 33.18 23.49 -34.49
CA SER A 336 32.01 22.66 -34.12
C SER A 336 31.65 21.64 -35.18
N SER A 337 31.84 21.98 -36.45
CA SER A 337 31.59 21.08 -37.58
C SER A 337 32.41 21.48 -38.79
N VAL A 338 32.73 20.51 -39.64
CA VAL A 338 33.48 20.67 -40.89
C VAL A 338 32.88 19.74 -41.94
N THR A 339 32.65 20.26 -43.14
CA THR A 339 32.30 19.46 -44.31
C THR A 339 33.44 19.54 -45.32
N HIS A 340 34.08 18.41 -45.57
CA HIS A 340 35.16 18.22 -46.52
C HIS A 340 34.60 17.71 -47.85
N SER A 341 35.12 18.23 -48.96
CA SER A 341 34.76 17.77 -50.29
C SER A 341 35.95 17.81 -51.25
N GLY A 342 35.91 16.94 -52.26
CA GLY A 342 36.92 16.90 -53.31
C GLY A 342 36.58 15.83 -54.35
N SER A 343 37.13 15.99 -55.54
CA SER A 343 36.94 15.06 -56.65
C SER A 343 38.16 15.02 -57.55
N ARG A 344 38.17 14.14 -58.56
CA ARG A 344 39.29 14.09 -59.53
C ARG A 344 39.45 15.39 -60.32
N ASP A 345 38.34 16.09 -60.55
CA ASP A 345 38.25 17.32 -61.34
C ASP A 345 38.21 18.60 -60.51
N ARG A 346 38.13 18.50 -59.18
CA ARG A 346 38.08 19.65 -58.27
C ARG A 346 39.05 19.48 -57.10
N ALA A 347 39.78 20.55 -56.80
CA ALA A 347 40.66 20.60 -55.64
C ALA A 347 39.88 20.43 -54.32
N TYR A 348 40.59 20.03 -53.29
CA TYR A 348 40.05 19.90 -51.94
C TYR A 348 39.53 21.24 -51.42
N GLN A 349 38.32 21.23 -50.87
CA GLN A 349 37.70 22.37 -50.19
C GLN A 349 36.95 21.87 -48.96
N ASN A 350 36.80 22.73 -47.96
CA ASN A 350 35.94 22.50 -46.83
C ASN A 350 35.19 23.75 -46.40
N SER A 351 34.08 23.54 -45.73
CA SER A 351 33.31 24.58 -45.04
C SER A 351 33.16 24.19 -43.57
N PHE A 352 33.33 25.13 -42.64
CA PHE A 352 33.28 24.86 -41.21
C PHE A 352 32.40 25.86 -40.45
N HIS A 353 31.89 25.42 -39.31
CA HIS A 353 31.26 26.27 -38.30
C HIS A 353 32.08 26.24 -37.01
N ALA A 354 32.22 27.37 -36.35
CA ALA A 354 32.96 27.48 -35.10
C ALA A 354 32.29 28.43 -34.10
N ILE A 355 32.62 28.26 -32.82
CA ILE A 355 32.19 29.16 -31.73
C ILE A 355 33.43 29.73 -31.02
N PRO A 356 33.32 30.83 -30.26
CA PRO A 356 34.44 31.32 -29.45
C PRO A 356 34.95 30.24 -28.47
N ALA A 357 36.27 30.03 -28.43
CA ALA A 357 36.89 28.92 -27.68
C ALA A 357 36.92 29.10 -26.15
N ASP A 358 36.46 30.24 -25.65
CA ASP A 358 36.23 30.55 -24.23
C ASP A 358 34.84 30.13 -23.74
N ARG A 359 33.96 29.70 -24.65
CA ARG A 359 32.63 29.19 -24.31
C ARG A 359 32.64 27.68 -24.29
N VAL A 360 31.98 27.10 -23.28
CA VAL A 360 31.87 25.64 -23.17
C VAL A 360 30.82 25.13 -24.16
N TRP A 361 31.24 24.23 -25.04
CA TRP A 361 30.33 23.56 -25.97
C TRP A 361 29.43 22.60 -25.18
N ARG A 362 28.12 22.73 -25.41
CA ARG A 362 27.13 21.78 -24.91
C ARG A 362 26.42 21.15 -26.11
N PRO A 363 26.20 19.82 -26.10
CA PRO A 363 25.42 19.17 -27.15
C PRO A 363 23.98 19.69 -27.19
N ALA A 364 23.35 19.61 -28.36
CA ALA A 364 21.93 19.93 -28.47
C ALA A 364 21.10 18.91 -27.67
N LEU A 365 20.09 19.40 -26.94
CA LEU A 365 19.23 18.53 -26.15
C LEU A 365 18.27 17.76 -27.05
N THR A 366 18.22 16.45 -26.85
CA THR A 366 17.19 15.60 -27.43
C THR A 366 16.08 15.38 -26.38
N PRO A 367 14.80 15.52 -26.74
CA PRO A 367 13.69 15.25 -25.83
C PRO A 367 13.77 13.84 -25.26
N LYS A 368 13.48 13.70 -23.97
CA LYS A 368 13.35 12.39 -23.32
C LYS A 368 12.15 11.63 -23.89
N PRO A 369 12.27 10.33 -24.22
CA PRO A 369 11.10 9.54 -24.62
C PRO A 369 10.08 9.50 -23.49
N ARG A 370 8.79 9.60 -23.82
CA ARG A 370 7.69 9.63 -22.85
C ARG A 370 6.81 8.39 -22.98
N ILE A 371 6.40 7.85 -21.84
CA ILE A 371 5.43 6.76 -21.72
C ILE A 371 4.07 7.37 -21.39
N HIS A 372 3.22 7.48 -22.41
CA HIS A 372 1.90 8.09 -22.28
C HIS A 372 0.85 7.21 -21.57
N GLY A 373 1.14 5.93 -21.36
CA GLY A 373 0.22 4.96 -20.75
C GLY A 373 0.83 4.26 -19.53
N THR A 374 0.31 3.08 -19.21
CA THR A 374 0.90 2.22 -18.17
C THR A 374 1.64 1.04 -18.77
N LEU A 375 2.67 0.57 -18.08
CA LEU A 375 3.37 -0.66 -18.43
C LEU A 375 3.14 -1.72 -17.35
N PRO A 376 2.87 -2.98 -17.72
CA PRO A 376 2.72 -4.05 -16.75
C PRO A 376 4.07 -4.39 -16.12
N ALA A 377 4.04 -4.64 -14.82
CA ALA A 377 5.16 -5.12 -14.02
C ALA A 377 4.65 -6.13 -12.99
N MET A 378 5.56 -6.93 -12.45
CA MET A 378 5.24 -7.90 -11.41
C MET A 378 5.88 -7.46 -10.09
N VAL A 379 5.13 -7.43 -9.00
CA VAL A 379 5.73 -7.22 -7.67
C VAL A 379 6.62 -8.40 -7.31
N VAL A 380 7.84 -8.13 -6.87
CA VAL A 380 8.85 -9.15 -6.57
C VAL A 380 9.31 -9.09 -5.11
N SER A 381 9.81 -10.21 -4.60
CA SER A 381 10.53 -10.28 -3.34
C SER A 381 11.82 -11.10 -3.47
N PRO A 382 12.77 -10.93 -2.55
CA PRO A 382 13.93 -11.82 -2.43
C PRO A 382 13.52 -13.29 -2.33
N GLY A 383 14.47 -14.19 -2.60
CA GLY A 383 14.22 -15.63 -2.56
C GLY A 383 13.22 -16.12 -3.60
N ASN A 384 13.18 -15.47 -4.78
CA ASN A 384 12.30 -15.83 -5.91
C ASN A 384 10.81 -15.85 -5.52
N ASN A 385 10.32 -14.75 -4.94
CA ASN A 385 8.92 -14.60 -4.52
C ASN A 385 8.44 -15.57 -3.42
N SER A 386 9.36 -16.17 -2.64
CA SER A 386 9.02 -17.12 -1.57
C SER A 386 8.56 -16.49 -0.26
N TYR A 387 8.68 -15.16 -0.11
CA TYR A 387 8.32 -14.49 1.14
C TYR A 387 6.83 -14.60 1.44
N HIS A 388 6.49 -14.97 2.68
CA HIS A 388 5.11 -15.11 3.09
C HIS A 388 4.35 -13.77 3.08
N TYR A 389 5.03 -12.71 3.54
CA TYR A 389 4.52 -11.35 3.64
C TYR A 389 5.03 -10.47 2.48
N PRO A 390 4.34 -9.37 2.15
CA PRO A 390 4.79 -8.39 1.16
C PRO A 390 6.16 -7.81 1.50
N PHE A 391 7.02 -7.71 0.49
CA PHE A 391 8.32 -7.09 0.61
C PHE A 391 8.22 -5.60 0.30
N ILE A 392 8.16 -4.79 1.36
CA ILE A 392 8.05 -3.33 1.30
C ILE A 392 9.20 -2.69 2.07
N ASP A 393 9.62 -1.49 1.65
CA ASP A 393 10.62 -0.72 2.39
C ASP A 393 9.98 0.10 3.53
N GLU A 394 10.81 0.87 4.25
CA GLU A 394 10.40 1.74 5.37
C GLU A 394 9.42 2.85 4.97
N HIS A 395 9.27 3.12 3.67
CA HIS A 395 8.33 4.09 3.10
C HIS A 395 7.10 3.43 2.46
N GLY A 396 6.96 2.10 2.56
CA GLY A 396 5.85 1.34 1.97
C GLY A 396 5.87 1.26 0.44
N ARG A 397 7.06 1.36 -0.16
CA ARG A 397 7.32 1.18 -1.60
C ARG A 397 7.64 -0.29 -1.90
N TYR A 398 7.45 -0.68 -3.15
CA TYR A 398 7.60 -2.07 -3.64
C TYR A 398 8.77 -2.18 -4.60
N ARG A 399 9.32 -3.38 -4.76
CA ARG A 399 10.19 -3.68 -5.91
C ARG A 399 9.39 -4.44 -6.96
N VAL A 400 9.67 -4.15 -8.21
CA VAL A 400 8.92 -4.68 -9.35
C VAL A 400 9.86 -5.17 -10.44
N ARG A 401 9.46 -6.21 -11.15
CA ARG A 401 10.11 -6.62 -12.38
C ARG A 401 9.30 -6.10 -13.57
N TYR A 402 9.91 -5.24 -14.37
CA TYR A 402 9.31 -4.76 -15.61
C TYR A 402 9.22 -5.91 -16.60
N LEU A 403 8.04 -6.14 -17.19
CA LEU A 403 7.87 -7.29 -18.09
C LEU A 403 8.56 -7.12 -19.44
N PHE A 404 8.95 -5.89 -19.80
CA PHE A 404 9.74 -5.63 -21.01
C PHE A 404 11.25 -5.84 -20.79
N ASP A 405 11.70 -5.85 -19.54
CA ASP A 405 13.13 -5.92 -19.24
C ASP A 405 13.60 -7.37 -19.38
N LEU A 406 14.59 -7.56 -20.25
CA LEU A 406 15.13 -8.87 -20.59
C LEU A 406 16.39 -9.21 -19.82
N ASP A 407 16.91 -8.25 -19.05
CA ASP A 407 18.08 -8.46 -18.22
C ASP A 407 17.78 -9.37 -17.03
N SER A 408 18.81 -10.09 -16.61
CA SER A 408 18.75 -10.92 -15.40
C SER A 408 19.27 -10.15 -14.20
N TRP A 409 18.40 -10.00 -13.20
CA TRP A 409 18.72 -9.34 -11.94
C TRP A 409 18.76 -10.35 -10.78
N SER A 410 19.40 -9.95 -9.68
CA SER A 410 19.29 -10.74 -8.44
C SER A 410 17.83 -10.75 -7.97
N PRO A 411 17.32 -11.86 -7.39
CA PRO A 411 15.93 -11.94 -6.96
C PRO A 411 15.57 -10.81 -5.98
N GLY A 412 14.59 -9.98 -6.36
CA GLY A 412 14.18 -8.81 -5.57
C GLY A 412 15.08 -7.58 -5.77
N GLY A 413 15.99 -7.61 -6.73
CA GLY A 413 16.84 -6.50 -7.18
C GLY A 413 16.47 -5.95 -8.56
N ASP A 414 15.33 -6.37 -9.11
CA ASP A 414 14.87 -6.09 -10.48
C ASP A 414 14.60 -4.60 -10.76
N SER A 415 14.32 -3.80 -9.74
CA SER A 415 14.11 -2.35 -9.86
C SER A 415 14.46 -1.60 -8.59
N ARG A 416 14.54 -0.26 -8.69
CA ARG A 416 14.37 0.66 -7.56
C ARG A 416 13.03 0.44 -6.85
N ALA A 417 12.92 0.93 -5.62
CA ALA A 417 11.66 0.93 -4.91
C ALA A 417 10.66 1.91 -5.55
N VAL A 418 9.45 1.44 -5.88
CA VAL A 418 8.39 2.21 -6.54
C VAL A 418 7.20 2.43 -5.60
N ARG A 419 6.64 3.64 -5.65
CA ARG A 419 5.49 4.02 -4.81
C ARG A 419 4.20 3.35 -5.29
N LEU A 420 3.26 3.18 -4.36
CA LEU A 420 1.89 2.76 -4.66
C LEU A 420 0.95 3.98 -4.60
N ALA A 421 0.25 4.25 -5.70
CA ALA A 421 -0.88 5.17 -5.72
C ALA A 421 -2.02 4.60 -4.85
N LYS A 422 -2.55 5.42 -3.94
CA LYS A 422 -3.55 5.02 -2.94
C LYS A 422 -4.81 5.88 -3.11
N PRO A 423 -6.01 5.34 -2.84
CA PRO A 423 -7.24 6.14 -2.81
C PRO A 423 -7.18 7.34 -1.85
N PHE A 424 -6.41 7.22 -0.76
CA PHE A 424 -6.27 8.23 0.28
C PHE A 424 -4.97 8.03 1.08
N ALA A 425 -4.27 9.11 1.40
CA ALA A 425 -3.05 9.09 2.20
C ALA A 425 -2.83 10.43 2.93
N GLY A 426 -2.18 10.38 4.10
CA GLY A 426 -1.72 11.53 4.87
C GLY A 426 -0.71 11.12 5.95
N ARG A 427 -0.30 12.06 6.81
CA ARG A 427 0.84 11.87 7.74
C ARG A 427 0.66 10.72 8.74
N GLN A 428 -0.56 10.47 9.22
CA GLN A 428 -0.86 9.40 10.19
C GLN A 428 -2.15 8.63 9.85
N PHE A 429 -2.63 8.76 8.62
CA PHE A 429 -3.87 8.13 8.14
C PHE A 429 -3.74 7.77 6.67
N GLY A 430 -4.56 6.84 6.17
CA GLY A 430 -4.54 6.46 4.76
C GLY A 430 -5.18 5.11 4.48
N PHE A 431 -5.18 4.72 3.21
CA PHE A 431 -5.60 3.41 2.74
C PHE A 431 -4.40 2.61 2.24
N HIS A 432 -4.07 1.49 2.87
CA HIS A 432 -2.98 0.63 2.43
C HIS A 432 -3.32 -0.86 2.60
N MET A 433 -3.40 -1.57 1.48
CA MET A 433 -3.53 -3.03 1.44
C MET A 433 -2.25 -3.58 0.80
N PRO A 434 -1.35 -4.21 1.58
CA PRO A 434 -0.07 -4.68 1.08
C PRO A 434 -0.17 -5.64 -0.12
N ILE A 435 0.63 -5.40 -1.17
CA ILE A 435 0.62 -6.20 -2.40
C ILE A 435 1.61 -7.36 -2.28
N HIS A 436 1.14 -8.60 -2.45
CA HIS A 436 2.02 -9.77 -2.37
C HIS A 436 2.83 -9.96 -3.66
N ALA A 437 4.02 -10.54 -3.52
CA ALA A 437 4.87 -10.90 -4.65
C ALA A 437 4.14 -11.82 -5.64
N GLY A 438 4.47 -11.68 -6.91
CA GLY A 438 3.79 -12.33 -8.04
C GLY A 438 2.59 -11.55 -8.58
N THR A 439 2.04 -10.58 -7.85
CA THR A 439 0.89 -9.78 -8.32
C THR A 439 1.30 -8.89 -9.50
N ILE A 440 0.47 -8.88 -10.55
CA ILE A 440 0.64 -7.97 -11.68
C ILE A 440 0.10 -6.59 -11.34
N VAL A 441 0.93 -5.59 -11.60
CA VAL A 441 0.66 -4.18 -11.36
C VAL A 441 0.94 -3.39 -12.64
N HIS A 442 0.29 -2.24 -12.77
CA HIS A 442 0.50 -1.31 -13.86
C HIS A 442 1.26 -0.10 -13.34
N LEU A 443 2.44 0.13 -13.91
CA LEU A 443 3.28 1.28 -13.62
C LEU A 443 2.85 2.44 -14.52
N ALA A 444 2.51 3.57 -13.90
CA ALA A 444 2.45 4.86 -14.57
C ALA A 444 3.74 5.64 -14.28
N PHE A 445 3.94 6.73 -15.02
CA PHE A 445 5.19 7.47 -15.05
C PHE A 445 4.88 8.95 -14.86
N SER A 446 5.51 9.59 -13.87
CA SER A 446 5.30 11.03 -13.61
C SER A 446 5.73 11.84 -14.83
N ASP A 447 4.84 12.69 -15.36
CA ASP A 447 5.04 13.40 -16.64
C ASP A 447 5.36 12.48 -17.85
N GLY A 448 5.06 11.18 -17.73
CA GLY A 448 5.46 10.16 -18.70
C GLY A 448 6.94 9.84 -18.69
N ASP A 449 7.72 10.30 -17.70
CA ASP A 449 9.15 10.03 -17.60
C ASP A 449 9.42 8.55 -17.23
N PRO A 450 10.10 7.78 -18.11
CA PRO A 450 10.47 6.38 -17.85
C PRO A 450 11.20 6.13 -16.52
N ASP A 451 11.92 7.12 -15.99
CA ASP A 451 12.75 7.01 -14.77
C ASP A 451 11.97 7.33 -13.48
N HIS A 452 10.72 7.79 -13.61
CA HIS A 452 9.82 8.12 -12.49
C HIS A 452 8.56 7.23 -12.42
N PRO A 453 8.71 5.91 -12.23
CA PRO A 453 7.62 4.95 -12.14
C PRO A 453 6.89 5.00 -10.79
N TYR A 454 5.59 4.75 -10.82
CA TYR A 454 4.78 4.41 -9.64
C TYR A 454 3.69 3.41 -10.01
N ILE A 455 3.31 2.56 -9.07
CA ILE A 455 2.19 1.61 -9.24
C ILE A 455 0.89 2.41 -9.23
N ALA A 456 0.21 2.46 -10.37
CA ALA A 456 -1.06 3.17 -10.54
C ALA A 456 -2.27 2.26 -10.36
N ALA A 457 -2.15 0.98 -10.73
CA ALA A 457 -3.24 0.02 -10.64
C ALA A 457 -2.71 -1.41 -10.42
N ILE A 458 -3.62 -2.28 -9.99
CA ILE A 458 -3.39 -3.71 -9.77
C ILE A 458 -4.40 -4.46 -10.61
N THR A 459 -3.98 -5.52 -11.30
CA THR A 459 -4.84 -6.30 -12.19
C THR A 459 -4.73 -7.78 -11.91
N HIS A 460 -5.84 -8.50 -12.07
CA HIS A 460 -5.83 -9.96 -12.09
C HIS A 460 -5.27 -10.49 -13.41
N ASP A 461 -4.83 -11.75 -13.42
CA ASP A 461 -4.32 -12.46 -14.59
C ASP A 461 -4.84 -13.91 -14.62
N SER A 462 -4.41 -14.71 -15.60
CA SER A 462 -4.86 -16.10 -15.74
C SER A 462 -4.40 -17.04 -14.62
N GLU A 463 -3.31 -16.73 -13.93
CA GLU A 463 -2.81 -17.48 -12.77
C GLU A 463 -3.40 -16.96 -11.45
N ARG A 464 -3.80 -15.68 -11.42
CA ARG A 464 -4.31 -14.94 -10.26
C ARG A 464 -5.66 -14.32 -10.63
N PRO A 465 -6.71 -15.13 -10.84
CA PRO A 465 -8.00 -14.64 -11.31
C PRO A 465 -8.72 -13.82 -10.24
N ASP A 466 -9.62 -12.97 -10.71
CA ASP A 466 -10.52 -12.24 -9.83
C ASP A 466 -11.40 -13.19 -9.02
N HIS A 467 -11.81 -12.75 -7.84
CA HIS A 467 -12.72 -13.49 -6.97
C HIS A 467 -14.19 -13.27 -7.35
N ILE A 468 -14.48 -12.20 -8.08
CA ILE A 468 -15.78 -11.90 -8.65
C ILE A 468 -15.78 -12.32 -10.12
N THR A 469 -16.58 -13.33 -10.44
CA THR A 469 -16.77 -13.84 -11.80
C THR A 469 -18.25 -13.82 -12.15
N THR A 470 -18.63 -14.29 -13.34
CA THR A 470 -20.03 -14.36 -13.79
C THR A 470 -20.96 -15.07 -12.78
N GLN A 471 -20.44 -16.04 -12.03
CA GLN A 471 -21.22 -16.76 -11.01
C GLN A 471 -21.52 -15.91 -9.76
N TRP A 472 -20.81 -14.80 -9.57
CA TRP A 472 -20.79 -13.96 -8.37
C TRP A 472 -20.94 -12.47 -8.70
N ASN A 473 -21.53 -12.14 -9.84
CA ASN A 473 -21.62 -10.79 -10.39
C ASN A 473 -22.44 -9.80 -9.55
N SER A 474 -23.22 -10.27 -8.57
CA SER A 474 -23.96 -9.46 -7.60
C SER A 474 -23.22 -9.21 -6.28
N ARG A 475 -21.94 -9.60 -6.18
CA ARG A 475 -21.16 -9.49 -4.94
C ARG A 475 -20.13 -8.38 -4.97
N ASN A 476 -20.01 -7.72 -3.82
CA ASN A 476 -18.95 -6.78 -3.49
C ASN A 476 -18.12 -7.37 -2.34
N VAL A 477 -16.80 -7.55 -2.54
CA VAL A 477 -15.96 -8.29 -1.59
C VAL A 477 -14.63 -7.60 -1.35
N ILE A 478 -14.29 -7.39 -0.08
CA ILE A 478 -12.91 -7.18 0.38
C ILE A 478 -12.46 -8.48 1.05
N ARG A 479 -11.40 -9.10 0.51
CA ARG A 479 -10.86 -10.36 1.03
C ARG A 479 -9.34 -10.29 1.15
N THR A 480 -8.82 -10.60 2.34
CA THR A 480 -7.37 -10.69 2.57
C THR A 480 -6.83 -12.10 2.27
N LYS A 481 -5.51 -12.25 2.18
CA LYS A 481 -4.83 -13.54 1.98
C LYS A 481 -5.19 -14.59 3.06
N ALA A 482 -5.37 -14.15 4.30
CA ALA A 482 -5.80 -15.00 5.42
C ALA A 482 -7.32 -15.26 5.45
N ASN A 483 -8.05 -14.86 4.41
CA ASN A 483 -9.50 -15.04 4.28
C ASN A 483 -10.35 -14.20 5.26
N ASN A 484 -9.81 -13.09 5.78
CA ASN A 484 -10.65 -12.09 6.46
C ASN A 484 -11.48 -11.37 5.40
N LYS A 485 -12.79 -11.23 5.64
CA LYS A 485 -13.75 -10.86 4.60
C LYS A 485 -14.76 -9.83 5.09
N LEU A 486 -14.97 -8.81 4.26
CA LEU A 486 -16.21 -8.03 4.21
C LEU A 486 -16.87 -8.34 2.88
N ARG A 487 -18.05 -8.95 2.91
CA ARG A 487 -18.84 -9.30 1.73
C ARG A 487 -20.22 -8.66 1.82
N MET A 488 -20.66 -8.07 0.72
CA MET A 488 -22.02 -7.58 0.51
C MET A 488 -22.58 -8.29 -0.74
N GLU A 489 -23.79 -8.82 -0.63
CA GLU A 489 -24.51 -9.50 -1.71
C GLU A 489 -25.75 -8.69 -2.06
N ASP A 490 -25.90 -8.36 -3.35
CA ASP A 490 -27.02 -7.59 -3.90
C ASP A 490 -27.97 -8.45 -4.74
N LEU A 491 -27.84 -9.78 -4.66
CA LEU A 491 -28.77 -10.69 -5.32
C LEU A 491 -30.17 -10.50 -4.74
N GLN A 492 -31.11 -10.11 -5.60
CA GLN A 492 -32.49 -9.78 -5.21
C GLN A 492 -33.14 -10.90 -4.37
N GLY A 493 -33.66 -10.52 -3.21
CA GLY A 493 -34.31 -11.42 -2.25
C GLY A 493 -33.34 -12.33 -1.47
N LYS A 494 -32.03 -12.15 -1.64
CA LYS A 494 -30.96 -12.88 -0.94
C LYS A 494 -29.85 -11.94 -0.46
N GLU A 495 -30.19 -10.67 -0.30
CA GLU A 495 -29.29 -9.62 0.12
C GLU A 495 -28.73 -9.92 1.51
N HIS A 496 -27.42 -9.76 1.66
CA HIS A 496 -26.78 -9.98 2.96
C HIS A 496 -25.41 -9.32 3.07
N ILE A 497 -25.01 -9.05 4.31
CA ILE A 497 -23.69 -8.55 4.66
C ILE A 497 -23.01 -9.57 5.58
N LYS A 498 -21.74 -9.86 5.30
CA LYS A 498 -20.88 -10.71 6.12
C LYS A 498 -19.59 -9.99 6.46
N LEU A 499 -19.33 -9.85 7.76
CA LEU A 499 -18.02 -9.48 8.30
C LEU A 499 -17.45 -10.70 9.04
N ALA A 500 -16.32 -11.23 8.60
CA ALA A 500 -15.78 -12.47 9.14
C ALA A 500 -14.25 -12.50 9.23
N SER A 501 -13.77 -13.09 10.32
CA SER A 501 -12.39 -13.53 10.49
C SER A 501 -12.30 -15.05 10.38
N GLU A 502 -11.25 -15.53 9.75
CA GLU A 502 -10.96 -16.98 9.71
C GLU A 502 -10.56 -17.50 11.10
N TYR A 503 -9.90 -16.66 11.90
CA TYR A 503 -9.47 -16.98 13.25
C TYR A 503 -10.65 -17.05 14.22
N GLY A 504 -10.83 -18.21 14.86
CA GLY A 504 -11.94 -18.49 15.78
C GLY A 504 -13.33 -18.44 15.13
N LYS A 505 -13.41 -18.47 13.78
CA LYS A 505 -14.66 -18.38 13.00
C LYS A 505 -15.60 -17.27 13.47
N SER A 506 -15.04 -16.14 13.86
CA SER A 506 -15.78 -15.02 14.42
C SER A 506 -16.43 -14.22 13.29
N GLN A 507 -17.75 -14.07 13.34
CA GLN A 507 -18.53 -13.45 12.25
C GLN A 507 -19.79 -12.71 12.73
N LEU A 508 -20.09 -11.61 12.04
CA LEU A 508 -21.39 -10.95 12.02
C LEU A 508 -22.01 -11.17 10.65
N ASN A 509 -23.15 -11.86 10.60
CA ASN A 509 -23.94 -12.07 9.39
C ASN A 509 -25.27 -11.32 9.52
N ILE A 510 -25.71 -10.64 8.45
CA ILE A 510 -26.94 -9.83 8.42
C ILE A 510 -27.66 -10.10 7.09
N GLY A 511 -28.99 -10.26 7.09
CA GLY A 511 -29.82 -10.49 5.91
C GLY A 511 -30.15 -11.97 5.69
N HIS A 512 -29.95 -12.46 4.46
CA HIS A 512 -30.13 -13.86 4.09
C HIS A 512 -28.90 -14.73 4.45
N LEU A 513 -29.05 -15.62 5.43
CA LEU A 513 -27.96 -16.49 5.88
C LEU A 513 -28.02 -17.85 5.17
N VAL A 514 -26.86 -18.32 4.71
CA VAL A 514 -26.71 -19.63 4.06
C VAL A 514 -25.58 -20.45 4.68
N ASP A 515 -25.65 -21.77 4.52
CA ASP A 515 -24.57 -22.69 4.89
C ASP A 515 -23.49 -22.81 3.80
N ALA A 516 -22.55 -23.73 3.99
CA ALA A 516 -21.50 -24.00 3.01
C ALA A 516 -22.03 -24.58 1.68
N ALA A 517 -23.17 -25.28 1.72
CA ALA A 517 -23.88 -25.81 0.55
C ALA A 517 -24.84 -24.79 -0.09
N ARG A 518 -24.88 -23.55 0.42
CA ARG A 518 -25.79 -22.46 0.01
C ARG A 518 -27.26 -22.73 0.34
N ALA A 519 -27.54 -23.68 1.23
CA ALA A 519 -28.88 -23.89 1.75
C ALA A 519 -29.22 -22.78 2.76
N PRO A 520 -30.48 -22.29 2.78
CA PRO A 520 -30.91 -21.29 3.76
C PRO A 520 -30.71 -21.79 5.19
N ARG A 521 -30.01 -20.98 6.01
CA ARG A 521 -29.86 -21.18 7.46
C ARG A 521 -30.85 -20.33 8.26
N GLY A 522 -31.34 -19.24 7.69
CA GLY A 522 -32.25 -18.30 8.33
C GLY A 522 -32.13 -16.89 7.77
N GLU A 523 -32.87 -15.97 8.37
CA GLU A 523 -32.90 -14.55 8.02
C GLU A 523 -32.74 -13.69 9.29
N GLY A 524 -32.27 -12.46 9.15
CA GLY A 524 -32.06 -11.52 10.26
C GLY A 524 -30.58 -11.28 10.53
N PHE A 525 -30.11 -11.50 11.77
CA PHE A 525 -28.69 -11.36 12.11
C PHE A 525 -28.18 -12.50 12.98
N GLU A 526 -26.90 -12.84 12.84
CA GLU A 526 -26.19 -13.83 13.65
C GLU A 526 -24.83 -13.26 14.06
N LEU A 527 -24.57 -13.21 15.38
CA LEU A 527 -23.24 -13.01 15.93
C LEU A 527 -22.71 -14.37 16.43
N ARG A 528 -21.64 -14.87 15.81
CA ARG A 528 -21.07 -16.19 16.11
C ARG A 528 -19.56 -16.11 16.32
N THR A 529 -19.05 -16.90 17.25
CA THR A 529 -17.62 -17.23 17.39
C THR A 529 -17.48 -18.65 17.96
N ASP A 530 -16.41 -19.35 17.59
CA ASP A 530 -16.03 -20.65 18.18
C ASP A 530 -15.12 -20.45 19.41
N HIS A 531 -14.74 -19.20 19.73
CA HIS A 531 -13.98 -18.82 20.92
C HIS A 531 -14.89 -18.14 21.94
N TRP A 532 -14.34 -17.31 22.83
CA TRP A 532 -15.10 -16.55 23.82
C TRP A 532 -15.89 -15.40 23.19
N GLY A 533 -17.16 -15.26 23.60
CA GLY A 533 -18.01 -14.12 23.25
C GLY A 533 -18.37 -13.29 24.49
N ALA A 534 -18.43 -11.96 24.35
CA ALA A 534 -18.89 -11.07 25.40
C ALA A 534 -19.72 -9.92 24.80
N ILE A 535 -20.90 -9.65 25.37
CA ILE A 535 -21.74 -8.49 25.07
C ILE A 535 -21.76 -7.62 26.32
N ARG A 536 -21.30 -6.37 26.21
CA ARG A 536 -21.14 -5.45 27.35
C ARG A 536 -21.60 -4.05 26.98
N GLY A 537 -22.45 -3.46 27.81
CA GLY A 537 -22.79 -2.04 27.78
C GLY A 537 -22.49 -1.44 29.14
N GLY A 538 -21.49 -0.57 29.26
CA GLY A 538 -21.09 0.03 30.55
C GLY A 538 -22.19 0.87 31.21
N LYS A 539 -23.19 1.30 30.42
CA LYS A 539 -24.41 1.96 30.89
C LYS A 539 -25.61 1.03 31.02
N GLY A 540 -25.46 -0.28 30.80
CA GLY A 540 -26.53 -1.29 30.82
C GLY A 540 -26.82 -1.92 29.46
N LEU A 541 -27.73 -2.91 29.44
CA LEU A 541 -28.18 -3.65 28.26
C LEU A 541 -29.71 -3.79 28.23
N LEU A 542 -30.31 -3.52 27.07
CA LEU A 542 -31.70 -3.85 26.76
C LEU A 542 -31.72 -5.04 25.78
N ILE A 543 -32.38 -6.12 26.14
CA ILE A 543 -32.61 -7.29 25.28
C ILE A 543 -34.12 -7.43 25.11
N SER A 544 -34.63 -7.19 23.90
CA SER A 544 -36.07 -7.16 23.67
C SER A 544 -36.50 -7.83 22.37
N ALA A 545 -37.67 -8.48 22.42
CA ALA A 545 -38.40 -9.01 21.26
C ALA A 545 -39.58 -8.13 20.85
N GLU A 546 -39.69 -6.91 21.39
CA GLU A 546 -40.72 -5.95 21.02
C GLU A 546 -40.51 -5.44 19.60
N ALA A 547 -41.52 -5.59 18.74
CA ALA A 547 -41.48 -5.08 17.38
C ALA A 547 -41.65 -3.55 17.39
N LYS A 548 -40.68 -2.81 16.83
CA LYS A 548 -40.71 -1.35 16.73
C LYS A 548 -40.30 -0.88 15.35
N SER A 549 -40.87 0.23 14.90
CA SER A 549 -40.46 0.88 13.66
C SER A 549 -39.14 1.62 13.87
N VAL A 550 -38.09 1.22 13.17
CA VAL A 550 -36.72 1.78 13.30
C VAL A 550 -36.67 3.28 12.98
N ALA A 551 -37.57 3.78 12.12
CA ALA A 551 -37.53 5.17 11.65
C ALA A 551 -38.02 6.21 12.68
N ALA A 552 -38.81 5.80 13.68
CA ALA A 552 -39.48 6.73 14.61
C ALA A 552 -39.23 6.43 16.10
N THR A 553 -38.49 5.37 16.42
CA THR A 553 -38.33 4.91 17.80
C THR A 553 -36.87 4.96 18.25
N PRO A 554 -36.56 5.60 19.40
CA PRO A 554 -35.20 5.58 19.94
C PRO A 554 -34.68 4.16 20.18
N GLN A 555 -33.37 3.95 20.02
CA GLN A 555 -32.72 2.65 20.22
C GLN A 555 -33.01 2.02 21.60
N LEU A 556 -33.15 2.84 22.64
CA LEU A 556 -33.42 2.41 24.02
C LEU A 556 -34.89 2.56 24.42
N ASP A 557 -35.83 2.58 23.46
CA ASP A 557 -37.24 2.56 23.84
C ASP A 557 -37.55 1.28 24.62
N MET A 558 -38.04 1.48 25.85
CA MET A 558 -38.32 0.41 26.80
C MET A 558 -39.69 0.61 27.47
N ALA A 559 -40.57 1.44 26.91
CA ALA A 559 -41.84 1.81 27.53
C ALA A 559 -42.71 0.59 27.86
N ALA A 560 -42.82 -0.37 26.95
CA ALA A 560 -43.56 -1.62 27.16
C ALA A 560 -42.97 -2.45 28.33
N ALA A 561 -41.65 -2.58 28.38
CA ALA A 561 -40.96 -3.32 29.44
C ALA A 561 -41.10 -2.64 30.82
N LEU A 562 -41.02 -1.30 30.86
CA LEU A 562 -41.25 -0.54 32.08
C LEU A 562 -42.70 -0.68 32.56
N HIS A 563 -43.69 -0.60 31.66
CA HIS A 563 -45.09 -0.79 32.00
C HIS A 563 -45.36 -2.19 32.58
N GLN A 564 -44.75 -3.25 32.02
CA GLN A 564 -44.85 -4.61 32.56
C GLN A 564 -44.29 -4.72 33.99
N LEU A 565 -43.19 -4.03 34.30
CA LEU A 565 -42.63 -3.97 35.66
C LEU A 565 -43.49 -3.12 36.61
N GLU A 566 -44.08 -2.03 36.11
CA GLU A 566 -45.03 -1.21 36.88
C GLU A 566 -46.29 -2.02 37.25
N ASP A 567 -46.82 -2.82 36.34
CA ASP A 567 -47.92 -3.76 36.59
C ASP A 567 -47.58 -4.81 37.65
N ALA A 568 -46.38 -5.40 37.55
CA ALA A 568 -45.88 -6.35 38.53
C ALA A 568 -45.75 -5.70 39.92
N ASN A 569 -45.23 -4.47 40.00
CA ASN A 569 -45.11 -3.73 41.25
C ASN A 569 -46.49 -3.42 41.87
N ARG A 570 -47.50 -3.06 41.06
CA ARG A 570 -48.88 -2.85 41.53
C ARG A 570 -49.48 -4.11 42.12
N LEU A 571 -49.30 -5.25 41.46
CA LEU A 571 -49.78 -6.54 41.97
C LEU A 571 -49.09 -6.93 43.28
N ALA A 572 -47.76 -6.82 43.34
CA ALA A 572 -46.99 -7.11 44.55
C ALA A 572 -47.42 -6.23 45.72
N LYS A 573 -47.70 -4.94 45.47
CA LYS A 573 -48.23 -4.01 46.48
C LYS A 573 -49.59 -4.44 47.04
N ALA A 574 -50.53 -4.80 46.17
CA ALA A 574 -51.85 -5.26 46.61
C ALA A 574 -51.79 -6.53 47.48
N LEU A 575 -50.86 -7.45 47.18
CA LEU A 575 -50.61 -8.64 47.99
C LEU A 575 -49.89 -8.30 49.30
N ALA A 576 -48.95 -7.35 49.30
CA ALA A 576 -48.28 -6.87 50.50
C ALA A 576 -49.25 -6.21 51.49
N ASP A 577 -50.16 -5.36 51.01
CA ASP A 577 -51.16 -4.71 51.87
C ASP A 577 -52.13 -5.73 52.48
N ALA A 578 -52.53 -6.74 51.71
CA ALA A 578 -53.36 -7.85 52.20
C ALA A 578 -52.61 -8.72 53.25
N ALA A 579 -51.33 -9.03 53.01
CA ALA A 579 -50.51 -9.78 53.96
C ALA A 579 -50.34 -9.00 55.28
N THR A 580 -50.08 -7.69 55.19
CA THR A 580 -49.95 -6.80 56.37
C THR A 580 -51.23 -6.78 57.20
N THR A 581 -52.39 -6.67 56.53
CA THR A 581 -53.70 -6.71 57.20
C THR A 581 -53.95 -8.05 57.90
N ALA A 582 -53.46 -9.14 57.32
CA ALA A 582 -53.54 -10.49 57.88
C ALA A 582 -52.42 -10.80 58.89
N GLN A 583 -51.59 -9.82 59.27
CA GLN A 583 -50.42 -9.99 60.14
C GLN A 583 -49.39 -11.01 59.64
N ALA A 584 -49.38 -11.29 58.33
CA ALA A 584 -48.32 -12.05 57.65
C ALA A 584 -47.17 -11.11 57.26
N LEU A 585 -45.97 -11.65 57.04
CA LEU A 585 -44.83 -10.84 56.60
C LEU A 585 -45.01 -10.48 55.12
N PRO A 586 -45.10 -9.17 54.77
CA PRO A 586 -45.30 -8.75 53.39
C PRO A 586 -44.00 -8.86 52.56
N PRO A 587 -44.09 -9.01 51.22
CA PRO A 587 -42.94 -8.88 50.35
C PRO A 587 -42.40 -7.44 50.33
N ASP A 588 -41.09 -7.29 50.11
CA ASP A 588 -40.45 -5.99 49.92
C ASP A 588 -40.71 -5.45 48.51
N VAL A 589 -41.74 -4.61 48.41
CA VAL A 589 -42.14 -3.96 47.15
C VAL A 589 -41.29 -2.72 46.87
N GLN A 590 -40.75 -2.06 47.91
CA GLN A 590 -39.98 -0.83 47.72
C GLN A 590 -38.68 -1.11 46.97
N ALA A 591 -37.98 -2.20 47.30
CA ALA A 591 -36.80 -2.63 46.56
C ALA A 591 -37.06 -2.84 45.05
N GLN A 592 -38.25 -3.32 44.68
CA GLN A 592 -38.63 -3.53 43.27
C GLN A 592 -38.91 -2.21 42.55
N VAL A 593 -39.55 -1.26 43.23
CA VAL A 593 -39.79 0.10 42.71
C VAL A 593 -38.47 0.86 42.55
N ASP A 594 -37.55 0.74 43.51
CA ASP A 594 -36.24 1.38 43.46
C ASP A 594 -35.39 0.83 42.31
N LEU A 595 -35.35 -0.49 42.12
CA LEU A 595 -34.68 -1.12 40.97
C LEU A 595 -35.20 -0.55 39.64
N LEU A 596 -36.53 -0.44 39.49
CA LEU A 596 -37.15 0.10 38.29
C LEU A 596 -36.77 1.57 38.06
N GLN A 597 -37.00 2.45 39.03
CA GLN A 597 -36.86 3.90 38.84
C GLN A 597 -35.40 4.37 38.87
N GLN A 598 -34.56 3.77 39.72
CA GLN A 598 -33.19 4.24 39.95
C GLN A 598 -32.16 3.55 39.05
N SER A 599 -32.42 2.33 38.58
CA SER A 599 -31.46 1.54 37.81
C SER A 599 -31.93 1.21 36.39
N LEU A 600 -33.13 0.62 36.22
CA LEU A 600 -33.55 0.07 34.92
C LEU A 600 -34.16 1.11 33.97
N LYS A 601 -34.87 2.11 34.49
CA LYS A 601 -35.47 3.18 33.67
C LYS A 601 -34.38 3.95 32.94
N GLN A 602 -34.45 3.91 31.60
CA GLN A 602 -33.42 4.45 30.70
C GLN A 602 -32.01 3.89 30.95
N LEU A 603 -31.91 2.74 31.65
CA LEU A 603 -30.65 2.18 32.14
C LEU A 603 -29.80 3.24 32.87
N ALA A 604 -30.41 3.93 33.83
CA ALA A 604 -29.75 4.95 34.66
C ALA A 604 -28.52 4.40 35.41
N GLN A 605 -28.48 3.09 35.67
CA GLN A 605 -27.31 2.34 36.14
C GLN A 605 -27.04 1.13 35.24
N ALA A 606 -25.91 0.46 35.44
CA ALA A 606 -25.48 -0.71 34.68
C ALA A 606 -26.34 -1.97 34.96
N GLY A 607 -27.61 -1.93 34.56
CA GLY A 607 -28.56 -3.03 34.65
C GLY A 607 -28.76 -3.75 33.32
N ILE A 608 -29.40 -4.93 33.38
CA ILE A 608 -29.89 -5.65 32.21
C ILE A 608 -31.41 -5.71 32.29
N LEU A 609 -32.10 -5.19 31.27
CA LEU A 609 -33.55 -5.31 31.13
C LEU A 609 -33.86 -6.26 29.98
N MET A 610 -34.55 -7.37 30.29
CA MET A 610 -35.01 -8.35 29.31
C MET A 610 -36.53 -8.31 29.23
N SER A 611 -37.10 -8.17 28.02
CA SER A 611 -38.56 -8.14 27.83
C SER A 611 -38.98 -8.74 26.50
N ALA A 612 -40.02 -9.58 26.52
CA ALA A 612 -40.59 -10.18 25.33
C ALA A 612 -42.10 -10.37 25.53
N PRO A 613 -42.95 -9.92 24.58
CA PRO A 613 -44.41 -9.96 24.76
C PRO A 613 -44.98 -11.38 24.78
N ALA A 614 -44.31 -12.34 24.14
CA ALA A 614 -44.76 -13.74 24.09
C ALA A 614 -44.18 -14.62 25.22
N GLY A 615 -43.08 -14.20 25.86
CA GLY A 615 -42.44 -14.94 26.95
C GLY A 615 -40.91 -14.98 26.90
N ILE A 616 -40.31 -15.36 28.02
CA ILE A 616 -38.86 -15.54 28.20
C ILE A 616 -38.62 -16.94 28.77
N GLY A 617 -37.74 -17.71 28.14
CA GLY A 617 -37.36 -19.05 28.58
C GLY A 617 -35.91 -19.13 29.02
N LEU A 618 -35.65 -19.78 30.15
CA LEU A 618 -34.31 -20.13 30.63
C LEU A 618 -34.27 -21.65 30.85
N THR A 619 -33.35 -22.34 30.18
CA THR A 619 -33.26 -23.81 30.23
C THR A 619 -31.82 -24.29 30.18
N THR A 620 -31.54 -25.41 30.81
CA THR A 620 -30.25 -26.11 30.80
C THR A 620 -30.49 -27.55 31.24
N PRO A 621 -29.76 -28.53 30.69
CA PRO A 621 -29.84 -29.92 31.16
C PRO A 621 -29.22 -30.14 32.54
N HIS A 622 -28.53 -29.15 33.09
CA HIS A 622 -27.89 -29.21 34.40
C HIS A 622 -28.53 -28.23 35.39
N THR A 623 -27.86 -27.11 35.67
CA THR A 623 -28.22 -26.23 36.79
C THR A 623 -28.50 -24.82 36.32
N ILE A 624 -29.65 -24.26 36.72
CA ILE A 624 -29.90 -22.82 36.74
C ILE A 624 -29.61 -22.31 38.15
N GLN A 625 -28.77 -21.28 38.27
CA GLN A 625 -28.45 -20.64 39.54
C GLN A 625 -28.80 -19.15 39.43
N GLN A 626 -29.63 -18.65 40.34
CA GLN A 626 -30.02 -17.25 40.46
C GLN A 626 -29.63 -16.77 41.86
N SER A 627 -28.90 -15.65 41.97
CA SER A 627 -28.50 -15.04 43.24
C SER A 627 -28.66 -13.53 43.14
N ALA A 628 -29.13 -12.92 44.23
CA ALA A 628 -29.15 -11.49 44.42
C ALA A 628 -28.60 -11.19 45.82
N GLY A 629 -27.72 -10.19 45.93
CA GLY A 629 -27.12 -9.80 47.21
C GLY A 629 -28.06 -9.03 48.15
N ALA A 630 -29.17 -8.49 47.62
CA ALA A 630 -30.18 -7.76 48.37
C ALA A 630 -31.55 -8.46 48.35
N SER A 631 -32.29 -8.36 47.23
CA SER A 631 -33.66 -8.87 47.11
C SER A 631 -33.84 -9.74 45.87
N TYR A 632 -34.59 -10.82 45.99
CA TYR A 632 -35.03 -11.67 44.88
C TYR A 632 -36.56 -11.72 44.83
N ALA A 633 -37.17 -11.18 43.78
CA ALA A 633 -38.61 -11.06 43.64
C ALA A 633 -39.12 -11.84 42.41
N VAL A 634 -40.19 -12.61 42.60
CA VAL A 634 -40.89 -13.35 41.54
C VAL A 634 -42.38 -13.00 41.61
N THR A 635 -42.88 -12.32 40.59
CA THR A 635 -44.26 -11.84 40.51
C THR A 635 -44.92 -12.39 39.24
N ALA A 636 -46.10 -12.97 39.37
CA ALA A 636 -46.89 -13.46 38.24
C ALA A 636 -48.34 -12.98 38.37
N GLY A 637 -48.93 -12.51 37.26
CA GLY A 637 -50.31 -12.01 37.22
C GLY A 637 -51.38 -13.07 37.54
N GLN A 638 -51.04 -14.36 37.40
CA GLN A 638 -51.96 -15.48 37.61
C GLN A 638 -51.37 -16.53 38.54
N HIS A 639 -50.40 -17.32 38.05
CA HIS A 639 -49.91 -18.50 38.77
C HIS A 639 -48.38 -18.53 38.81
N ILE A 640 -47.84 -18.93 39.96
CA ILE A 640 -46.45 -19.40 40.07
C ILE A 640 -46.53 -20.91 40.27
N SER A 641 -45.95 -21.68 39.34
CA SER A 641 -45.89 -23.15 39.41
C SER A 641 -44.45 -23.59 39.66
N GLN A 642 -44.23 -24.32 40.76
CA GLN A 642 -42.94 -24.89 41.12
C GLN A 642 -43.09 -26.41 41.19
N ALA A 643 -42.24 -27.13 40.45
CA ALA A 643 -42.24 -28.58 40.42
C ALA A 643 -40.79 -29.08 40.37
N ALA A 644 -40.50 -30.14 41.12
CA ALA A 644 -39.24 -30.85 41.10
C ALA A 644 -39.51 -32.35 41.11
N GLN A 645 -38.69 -33.12 40.40
CA GLN A 645 -38.73 -34.58 40.51
C GLN A 645 -38.16 -35.04 41.86
N GLY A 646 -37.17 -34.32 42.38
CA GLY A 646 -36.66 -34.47 43.74
C GLY A 646 -37.33 -33.50 44.71
N ASP A 647 -36.56 -33.03 45.69
CA ASP A 647 -37.08 -32.17 46.76
C ASP A 647 -37.24 -30.71 46.33
N ILE A 648 -38.25 -30.03 46.87
CA ILE A 648 -38.32 -28.57 46.95
C ILE A 648 -37.93 -28.15 48.37
N ARG A 649 -36.88 -27.31 48.51
CA ARG A 649 -36.38 -26.83 49.81
C ARG A 649 -36.50 -25.31 49.90
N SER A 650 -37.16 -24.81 50.92
CA SER A 650 -37.31 -23.38 51.22
C SER A 650 -36.72 -23.08 52.59
N ASN A 651 -35.60 -22.36 52.64
CA ASN A 651 -34.90 -22.02 53.87
C ASN A 651 -34.74 -20.50 53.98
N ALA A 652 -34.95 -19.94 55.17
CA ALA A 652 -34.75 -18.51 55.46
C ALA A 652 -34.08 -18.34 56.83
N ASN A 653 -33.18 -17.36 56.95
CA ASN A 653 -32.54 -17.02 58.24
C ASN A 653 -33.50 -16.29 59.19
N GLY A 654 -34.42 -15.48 58.65
CA GLY A 654 -35.43 -14.76 59.42
C GLY A 654 -36.70 -15.58 59.64
N ALA A 655 -37.60 -15.55 58.66
CA ALA A 655 -38.87 -16.27 58.72
C ALA A 655 -39.34 -16.68 57.32
N ILE A 656 -40.17 -17.73 57.26
CA ILE A 656 -40.92 -18.13 56.08
C ILE A 656 -42.38 -17.74 56.33
N SER A 657 -42.95 -16.89 55.48
CA SER A 657 -44.37 -16.49 55.57
C SER A 657 -45.13 -17.00 54.34
N LEU A 658 -46.18 -17.79 54.58
CA LEU A 658 -47.08 -18.31 53.55
C LEU A 658 -48.47 -17.71 53.77
N PHE A 659 -48.95 -16.95 52.80
CA PHE A 659 -50.23 -16.24 52.89
C PHE A 659 -51.08 -16.47 51.64
N ALA A 660 -52.36 -16.79 51.85
CA ALA A 660 -53.37 -16.89 50.80
C ALA A 660 -54.54 -15.97 51.12
N ARG A 661 -54.83 -14.99 50.25
CA ARG A 661 -55.85 -13.96 50.50
C ARG A 661 -57.28 -14.49 50.52
N SER A 662 -57.64 -15.35 49.56
CA SER A 662 -59.04 -15.79 49.36
C SER A 662 -59.23 -17.28 49.10
N GLY A 663 -58.25 -17.97 48.49
CA GLY A 663 -58.36 -19.39 48.09
C GLY A 663 -58.07 -20.43 49.18
N GLY A 664 -57.56 -20.01 50.34
CA GLY A 664 -57.07 -20.90 51.40
C GLY A 664 -55.70 -21.53 51.10
N ALA A 665 -55.08 -22.16 52.12
CA ALA A 665 -53.82 -22.89 52.01
C ALA A 665 -54.04 -24.39 52.25
N ARG A 666 -53.27 -25.24 51.56
CA ARG A 666 -53.36 -26.70 51.67
C ARG A 666 -51.96 -27.31 51.71
N LEU A 667 -51.76 -28.29 52.58
CA LEU A 667 -50.53 -29.07 52.72
C LEU A 667 -50.90 -30.55 52.73
N TYR A 668 -50.38 -31.30 51.76
CA TYR A 668 -50.70 -32.72 51.57
C TYR A 668 -49.42 -33.53 51.40
N ALA A 669 -49.38 -34.73 51.98
CA ALA A 669 -48.42 -35.78 51.64
C ALA A 669 -49.21 -37.03 51.20
N ASN A 670 -48.86 -37.62 50.05
CA ASN A 670 -49.59 -38.76 49.50
C ASN A 670 -49.24 -40.09 50.18
N GLN A 671 -47.95 -40.29 50.51
CA GLN A 671 -47.45 -41.50 51.16
C GLN A 671 -46.67 -41.20 52.45
N GLY A 672 -45.85 -40.14 52.48
CA GLY A 672 -45.05 -39.77 53.64
C GLY A 672 -45.82 -39.03 54.74
N SER A 673 -45.15 -38.77 55.87
CA SER A 673 -45.67 -37.94 56.97
C SER A 673 -45.71 -36.45 56.60
N VAL A 674 -46.59 -35.71 57.28
CA VAL A 674 -46.51 -34.25 57.36
C VAL A 674 -46.05 -33.90 58.77
N ASP A 675 -44.79 -33.44 58.89
CA ASP A 675 -44.18 -33.08 60.17
C ASP A 675 -44.14 -31.55 60.33
N ILE A 676 -44.77 -31.04 61.39
CA ILE A 676 -44.81 -29.60 61.73
C ILE A 676 -44.30 -29.46 63.17
N GLN A 677 -43.20 -28.73 63.35
CA GLN A 677 -42.54 -28.61 64.66
C GLN A 677 -42.01 -27.19 64.89
N ALA A 678 -42.11 -26.74 66.15
CA ALA A 678 -41.36 -25.61 66.68
C ALA A 678 -40.42 -26.12 67.79
N GLN A 679 -39.10 -25.91 67.67
CA GLN A 679 -38.11 -26.47 68.60
C GLN A 679 -37.79 -25.55 69.78
N GLY A 680 -37.65 -24.24 69.52
CA GLY A 680 -37.32 -23.23 70.54
C GLY A 680 -38.50 -22.35 70.97
N GLY A 681 -39.64 -22.43 70.28
CA GLY A 681 -40.82 -21.61 70.52
C GLY A 681 -42.12 -22.41 70.46
N PRO A 682 -43.28 -21.79 70.76
CA PRO A 682 -44.55 -22.48 70.73
C PRO A 682 -44.99 -22.77 69.27
N LEU A 683 -45.63 -23.93 69.07
CA LEU A 683 -46.42 -24.17 67.87
C LEU A 683 -47.85 -23.63 68.11
N ALA A 684 -48.21 -22.53 67.45
CA ALA A 684 -49.53 -21.91 67.56
C ALA A 684 -50.41 -22.26 66.36
N VAL A 685 -51.61 -22.82 66.62
CA VAL A 685 -52.63 -23.10 65.60
C VAL A 685 -53.93 -22.45 66.03
N SER A 686 -54.46 -21.54 65.21
CA SER A 686 -55.69 -20.80 65.50
C SER A 686 -56.65 -20.83 64.32
N ALA A 687 -57.96 -20.85 64.62
CA ALA A 687 -59.02 -20.78 63.62
C ALA A 687 -60.16 -19.92 64.16
N ALA A 688 -60.64 -18.95 63.37
CA ALA A 688 -61.73 -18.05 63.78
C ALA A 688 -63.10 -18.76 63.90
N LYS A 689 -63.23 -19.96 63.33
CA LYS A 689 -64.46 -20.77 63.37
C LYS A 689 -64.23 -22.06 64.14
N SER A 690 -63.76 -23.10 63.47
CA SER A 690 -63.58 -24.43 64.07
C SER A 690 -62.18 -24.98 63.78
N LEU A 691 -61.55 -25.56 64.81
CA LEU A 691 -60.38 -26.43 64.66
C LEU A 691 -60.86 -27.88 64.61
N ARG A 692 -60.39 -28.67 63.64
CA ARG A 692 -60.72 -30.10 63.50
C ARG A 692 -59.44 -30.93 63.42
N LEU A 693 -59.31 -31.91 64.30
CA LEU A 693 -58.23 -32.91 64.31
C LEU A 693 -58.88 -34.28 64.15
N ASN A 694 -58.64 -34.94 63.02
CA ASN A 694 -59.25 -36.23 62.70
C ASN A 694 -58.16 -37.26 62.36
N SER A 695 -58.31 -38.47 62.90
CA SER A 695 -57.50 -39.63 62.55
C SER A 695 -58.41 -40.84 62.41
N ASN A 696 -58.16 -41.68 61.41
CA ASN A 696 -58.92 -42.92 61.22
C ASN A 696 -58.53 -44.01 62.23
N GLN A 697 -57.44 -43.81 62.98
CA GLN A 697 -56.90 -44.80 63.91
C GLN A 697 -56.69 -44.19 65.31
N HIS A 698 -55.72 -43.28 65.43
CA HIS A 698 -55.27 -42.78 66.73
C HIS A 698 -54.92 -41.30 66.67
N ILE A 699 -55.32 -40.55 67.71
CA ILE A 699 -54.88 -39.18 67.98
C ILE A 699 -54.14 -39.23 69.32
N SER A 700 -52.88 -38.78 69.33
CA SER A 700 -52.06 -38.69 70.55
C SER A 700 -51.79 -37.23 70.89
N VAL A 701 -52.08 -36.83 72.13
CA VAL A 701 -51.68 -35.54 72.69
C VAL A 701 -50.88 -35.82 73.96
N ALA A 702 -49.64 -35.36 74.00
CA ALA A 702 -48.74 -35.56 75.13
C ALA A 702 -48.02 -34.25 75.45
N GLY A 703 -47.99 -33.88 76.74
CA GLY A 703 -47.23 -32.76 77.27
C GLY A 703 -46.43 -33.22 78.48
N HIS A 704 -45.22 -32.67 78.67
CA HIS A 704 -44.36 -33.03 79.81
C HIS A 704 -44.93 -32.50 81.13
N ASP A 705 -45.28 -31.21 81.18
CA ASP A 705 -45.74 -30.55 82.41
C ASP A 705 -47.25 -30.68 82.61
N SER A 706 -48.02 -30.35 81.57
CA SER A 706 -49.48 -30.51 81.58
C SER A 706 -50.09 -30.52 80.18
N ILE A 707 -51.33 -31.03 80.11
CA ILE A 707 -52.24 -30.90 78.97
C ILE A 707 -53.52 -30.25 79.50
N GLU A 708 -54.02 -29.23 78.81
CA GLU A 708 -55.25 -28.54 79.19
C GLU A 708 -56.22 -28.46 78.00
N LEU A 709 -57.45 -28.92 78.23
CA LEU A 709 -58.57 -28.80 77.30
C LEU A 709 -59.66 -28.02 78.03
N ALA A 710 -59.90 -26.77 77.62
CA ALA A 710 -60.84 -25.89 78.30
C ALA A 710 -61.72 -25.11 77.33
N ALA A 711 -62.98 -24.87 77.72
CA ALA A 711 -63.94 -24.03 77.01
C ALA A 711 -64.89 -23.34 77.99
N GLY A 712 -65.06 -22.01 77.87
CA GLY A 712 -66.08 -21.26 78.62
C GLY A 712 -66.04 -21.44 80.15
N GLY A 713 -64.84 -21.53 80.75
CA GLY A 713 -64.66 -21.72 82.20
C GLY A 713 -64.75 -23.16 82.70
N HIS A 714 -64.96 -24.14 81.80
CA HIS A 714 -65.03 -25.57 82.11
C HIS A 714 -63.84 -26.27 81.43
N GLY A 715 -63.30 -27.34 82.02
CA GLY A 715 -62.19 -28.03 81.38
C GLY A 715 -61.66 -29.26 82.10
N ILE A 716 -60.69 -29.89 81.44
CA ILE A 716 -59.89 -31.01 81.95
C ILE A 716 -58.42 -30.60 81.87
N ARG A 717 -57.72 -30.66 83.00
CA ARG A 717 -56.27 -30.48 83.08
C ARG A 717 -55.61 -31.78 83.55
N ILE A 718 -54.64 -32.25 82.79
CA ILE A 718 -53.84 -33.44 83.09
C ILE A 718 -52.44 -32.96 83.45
N SER A 719 -51.91 -33.34 84.61
CA SER A 719 -50.55 -32.98 85.05
C SER A 719 -49.89 -34.11 85.85
N ALA A 720 -48.63 -33.92 86.25
CA ALA A 720 -47.93 -34.84 87.16
C ALA A 720 -48.64 -35.05 88.52
N LYS A 721 -49.57 -34.15 88.90
CA LYS A 721 -50.35 -34.23 90.15
C LYS A 721 -51.67 -35.01 90.00
N GLY A 722 -52.08 -35.37 88.78
CA GLY A 722 -53.32 -36.09 88.48
C GLY A 722 -54.19 -35.40 87.41
N VAL A 723 -55.41 -35.90 87.25
CA VAL A 723 -56.44 -35.35 86.34
C VAL A 723 -57.40 -34.48 87.15
N GLU A 724 -57.48 -33.20 86.82
CA GLU A 724 -58.38 -32.22 87.43
C GLU A 724 -59.47 -31.84 86.42
N VAL A 725 -60.74 -32.00 86.83
CA VAL A 725 -61.91 -31.57 86.05
C VAL A 725 -62.57 -30.42 86.82
N PHE A 726 -62.83 -29.30 86.15
CA PHE A 726 -63.36 -28.09 86.79
C PHE A 726 -64.52 -27.47 85.98
N GLY A 727 -65.43 -26.80 86.68
CA GLY A 727 -66.72 -26.32 86.16
C GLY A 727 -67.89 -27.26 86.52
N ASP A 728 -69.06 -27.04 85.93
CA ASP A 728 -70.21 -27.94 86.10
C ASP A 728 -69.99 -29.26 85.34
N ILE A 729 -70.05 -30.36 86.07
CA ILE A 729 -69.83 -31.70 85.53
C ILE A 729 -71.17 -32.45 85.49
N LYS A 730 -71.69 -32.71 84.29
CA LYS A 730 -72.80 -33.65 84.08
C LYS A 730 -72.26 -34.97 83.52
N LEU A 731 -72.34 -36.01 84.32
CA LEU A 731 -71.96 -37.38 83.95
C LEU A 731 -73.21 -38.19 83.67
N HIS A 732 -73.27 -38.81 82.50
CA HIS A 732 -74.31 -39.77 82.13
C HIS A 732 -73.68 -41.16 82.04
N GLY A 733 -73.72 -41.93 83.14
CA GLY A 733 -73.17 -43.29 83.23
C GLY A 733 -72.82 -43.73 84.66
N THR A 734 -72.32 -44.96 84.83
CA THR A 734 -71.80 -45.48 86.10
C THR A 734 -70.36 -45.00 86.33
N LEU A 735 -70.12 -44.34 87.46
CA LEU A 735 -68.78 -43.95 87.90
C LEU A 735 -68.16 -45.12 88.69
N SER A 736 -67.11 -45.77 88.17
CA SER A 736 -66.29 -46.68 88.97
C SER A 736 -65.01 -45.97 89.43
N ASN A 737 -64.72 -46.02 90.72
CA ASN A 737 -63.49 -45.52 91.33
C ASN A 737 -62.72 -46.73 91.84
N GLU A 738 -61.99 -47.39 90.94
CA GLU A 738 -61.13 -48.52 91.28
C GLU A 738 -59.75 -47.99 91.71
N GLY A 739 -59.35 -48.25 92.95
CA GLY A 739 -58.01 -47.92 93.43
C GLY A 739 -56.94 -48.69 92.65
N LYS A 740 -55.71 -48.16 92.61
CA LYS A 740 -54.56 -48.86 92.01
C LYS A 740 -54.48 -50.29 92.58
N ALA A 741 -54.58 -51.28 91.71
CA ALA A 741 -54.44 -52.71 92.05
C ALA A 741 -55.38 -53.20 93.16
N GLY A 742 -56.70 -53.03 92.98
CA GLY A 742 -57.69 -53.89 93.66
C GLY A 742 -57.94 -53.62 95.14
N LEU A 743 -57.59 -52.43 95.65
CA LEU A 743 -58.01 -52.00 97.00
C LEU A 743 -59.22 -51.05 96.92
N PRO A 744 -60.29 -51.28 97.71
CA PRO A 744 -61.49 -50.44 97.72
C PRO A 744 -61.16 -49.03 98.21
N ASN A 745 -61.63 -48.03 97.47
CA ASN A 745 -61.47 -46.61 97.77
C ASN A 745 -62.77 -46.11 98.45
N PRO A 746 -62.85 -46.01 99.78
CA PRO A 746 -64.09 -45.62 100.45
C PRO A 746 -64.38 -44.14 100.17
N ILE A 747 -65.46 -43.88 99.45
CA ILE A 747 -66.05 -42.55 99.33
C ILE A 747 -66.49 -42.13 100.74
N SER A 748 -65.92 -41.04 101.27
CA SER A 748 -66.34 -40.45 102.55
C SER A 748 -67.81 -40.07 102.51
N ALA A 749 -68.59 -40.62 103.44
CA ALA A 749 -69.99 -40.24 103.64
C ALA A 749 -70.11 -38.75 104.01
N PHE A 750 -71.10 -38.07 103.43
CA PHE A 750 -71.47 -36.70 103.77
C PHE A 750 -71.80 -36.56 105.27
N PRO A 751 -71.47 -35.41 105.90
CA PRO A 751 -71.76 -35.18 107.32
C PRO A 751 -73.28 -35.14 107.57
N LYS A 752 -73.76 -35.99 108.48
CA LYS A 752 -75.11 -35.89 109.05
C LYS A 752 -75.18 -34.65 109.94
N THR A 753 -76.09 -33.75 109.63
CA THR A 753 -76.49 -32.62 110.48
C THR A 753 -77.57 -33.12 111.44
N GLU A 754 -77.34 -33.07 112.76
CA GLU A 754 -78.42 -33.17 113.75
C GLU A 754 -78.62 -31.78 114.39
N LEU A 755 -79.86 -31.29 114.24
CA LEU A 755 -80.38 -30.05 114.81
C LEU A 755 -80.56 -30.18 116.33
N SER A 756 -80.16 -29.15 117.08
CA SER A 756 -80.67 -28.90 118.42
C SER A 756 -82.05 -28.22 118.33
N LEU A 757 -83.09 -28.85 118.88
CA LEU A 757 -84.39 -28.21 119.14
C LEU A 757 -84.72 -28.30 120.63
N ASP A 758 -85.29 -27.20 121.12
CA ASP A 758 -85.36 -26.74 122.50
C ASP A 758 -86.11 -27.63 123.51
N GLN A 759 -85.74 -27.42 124.77
CA GLN A 759 -86.36 -27.96 125.98
C GLN A 759 -87.84 -27.55 126.09
N ASN A 760 -88.75 -28.53 126.08
CA ASN A 760 -89.93 -28.59 126.94
C ASN A 760 -90.68 -29.93 126.73
N TYR A 761 -91.18 -30.46 127.85
CA TYR A 761 -92.04 -31.64 128.07
C TYR A 761 -91.37 -32.92 128.58
N SER A 762 -91.58 -33.09 129.89
CA SER A 762 -91.32 -34.21 130.79
C SER A 762 -92.51 -35.18 130.87
N GLU A 763 -92.24 -36.49 130.83
CA GLU A 763 -92.45 -37.49 131.91
C GLU A 763 -91.92 -38.86 131.44
#